data_AF-A0A814BWF3-F1
#
_entry.id   AF-A0A814BWF3-F1
#
_cell.length_a   1.000
_cell.length_b   1.000
_cell.length_c   1.000
_cell.angle_alpha   90.00
_cell.angle_beta   90.00
_cell.angle_gamma   90.00
#
_symmetry.space_group_name_H-M   'P 1'
#
loop_
_entity.id
_entity.type
_entity.pdbx_description
1 polymer ?
#
loop_
_entity_poly.entity_id
_entity_poly.type
_entity_poly.pdbx_seq_one_letter_code
_entity_poly.pdbx_strand_id
1 'polypeptide(L)'
;MSSYNTYGYRQGGRGGTGYRGRNYDNGNYQPRYNASTLTDKEEETINRNFGDLFKKDYHFPLLTEKDKAPVNVKITEKLFTTERWKIPELMALKESINTTRNRLNEKDIKVWHEHTRKTNMTGQVAFTLRKRFNIEMCTNAWIKMTELLVRYRLIPINLPEKYFRSIHLCEAPGAFICATNHKLRQQHGSWGIGRVAPEFKWEWTGLSLNPYYEGNDAAAMVDDDRFIVETYKSWFFGVDNSGNILDQENIRCLWCEKKASLVTADGSVDASGDPNEQESIVSELHYAEAVTAMGILEKGGSLVLKMFNVFECETVCLLYILAVHFKELSISKPATSKAGNAETYVVARGFNGISSELLKHLLSFVSPVFPPNVAMLPLESIKEDKYFLSAMIECATKFTNWQKQAIERNLELEDLWNSNVATAVSNQVRDVTEAYISQYHIKEIHRNDRIVTWLELDGSAKNLGNSASLARGGLQQRTGGTLKNRREKKRKREEFVVGDKDTSEPETKKVNLGQGSSVVYGRQDIPETVSRLPLRSNTTIEVSSSSDSMSIGMRLMKKAGYKEGQGLGASEQGRVNPIEVFQREGNAGLGHHRAAIDDSDDDDNSMPTVPDEPFFDENKLPPSISYSQLPINKNCVLVGHKIKHVISSLFVRPDKFQKLYQTREVIHSLLVKTDSFKSYSRQLFLSDSLDSIPFDTRFQYPETALQLSSLDKKFNILPCDTLRQQLPFLVVSNKDQGFVEYISWQQRDLLKGQAFVPSSSLSSNSIISYHLFTEFFTVDQPVREKVSLIVADISASPDVALKSRYVEYEMKLQLTQLCRHALKCLTENGHFVCKVSDVFTRFTAGVIYLLYKSFKNIQIWKSFTLNPALPDRFLVCQGYLPIRSTGFIEHLDYVTAQLTVNRSDVLEIVPINCLLEREFQIYLADSALYLVQQETQALKKLLWCHRNEKLSSMSIKKHLIEAANLLNNTRRKVIVIEPDEGLKLPKGWTKNFSESKKLWYFFNTETGQSIWEQDWKGGTS
;
A
#
# COMPACT_ATOMS: atom_id res chain seq x y z
N MET A 1 58.33 -22.62 21.73
CA MET A 1 59.58 -23.40 21.75
C MET A 1 59.71 -24.12 20.42
N SER A 2 60.85 -23.91 19.72
CA SER A 2 61.39 -24.67 18.58
C SER A 2 60.54 -24.72 17.29
N SER A 3 61.05 -24.59 16.06
CA SER A 3 62.35 -24.19 15.51
C SER A 3 62.24 -24.19 13.97
N TYR A 4 62.76 -23.13 13.33
CA TYR A 4 63.49 -23.07 12.05
C TYR A 4 63.37 -24.17 10.97
N ASN A 5 63.13 -23.77 9.71
CA ASN A 5 64.20 -23.78 8.71
C ASN A 5 63.92 -22.96 7.43
N THR A 6 65.03 -22.40 6.92
CA THR A 6 65.24 -21.39 5.88
C THR A 6 65.67 -22.00 4.53
N TYR A 7 65.97 -21.10 3.56
CA TYR A 7 66.62 -21.26 2.22
C TYR A 7 65.64 -21.32 1.02
N GLY A 8 65.76 -20.55 -0.07
CA GLY A 8 66.72 -19.51 -0.48
C GLY A 8 66.70 -19.31 -2.02
N TYR A 9 66.46 -18.05 -2.45
CA TYR A 9 66.97 -17.31 -3.64
C TYR A 9 66.92 -17.82 -5.11
N ARG A 10 66.28 -17.02 -5.99
CA ARG A 10 66.83 -16.18 -7.12
C ARG A 10 65.69 -15.80 -8.10
N GLN A 11 65.27 -14.53 -8.26
CA GLN A 11 65.80 -13.35 -8.99
C GLN A 11 65.34 -13.18 -10.47
N GLY A 12 64.82 -11.97 -10.75
CA GLY A 12 64.57 -11.34 -12.08
C GLY A 12 63.18 -10.67 -12.16
N GLY A 13 62.97 -9.40 -11.77
CA GLY A 13 63.19 -8.15 -12.54
C GLY A 13 61.88 -7.70 -13.24
N ARG A 14 61.40 -6.45 -13.34
CA ARG A 14 61.77 -5.07 -12.96
C ARG A 14 60.49 -4.19 -13.03
N GLY A 15 60.48 -3.10 -12.24
CA GLY A 15 59.70 -1.85 -12.48
C GLY A 15 58.50 -1.65 -11.53
N GLY A 16 58.44 -0.67 -10.61
CA GLY A 16 59.35 0.40 -10.23
C GLY A 16 58.66 1.78 -10.24
N THR A 17 57.94 2.15 -9.17
CA THR A 17 57.72 3.51 -8.61
C THR A 17 57.14 3.29 -7.20
N GLY A 18 57.54 3.87 -6.07
CA GLY A 18 58.50 4.92 -5.73
C GLY A 18 58.10 5.50 -4.36
N TYR A 19 58.00 4.66 -3.30
CA TYR A 19 57.75 5.12 -1.93
C TYR A 19 59.06 5.44 -1.22
N ARG A 20 59.24 6.69 -0.81
CA ARG A 20 60.35 7.13 0.06
C ARG A 20 60.08 6.65 1.49
N GLY A 21 60.86 5.68 1.96
CA GLY A 21 60.99 5.35 3.37
C GLY A 21 61.83 6.38 4.13
N ARG A 22 61.50 6.58 5.41
CA ARG A 22 62.46 7.04 6.42
C ARG A 22 62.47 6.05 7.57
N ASN A 23 63.70 5.73 7.94
CA ASN A 23 64.21 4.75 8.89
C ASN A 23 63.49 4.66 10.23
N TYR A 24 63.36 3.42 10.72
CA TYR A 24 63.13 3.09 12.12
C TYR A 24 64.47 3.16 12.86
N ASP A 25 64.62 4.16 13.73
CA ASP A 25 65.61 4.12 14.80
C ASP A 25 65.01 3.42 16.02
N ASN A 26 65.72 2.41 16.51
CA ASN A 26 65.49 1.77 17.79
C ASN A 26 65.90 2.74 18.91
N GLY A 27 64.92 3.38 19.53
CA GLY A 27 65.10 4.14 20.77
C GLY A 27 63.79 4.20 21.54
N ASN A 28 63.79 3.64 22.75
CA ASN A 28 62.76 3.76 23.79
C ASN A 28 61.49 4.54 23.40
N TYR A 29 60.52 3.84 22.81
CA TYR A 29 59.15 4.36 22.72
C TYR A 29 58.48 4.15 24.08
N GLN A 30 58.74 5.07 25.01
CA GLN A 30 57.77 5.29 26.09
C GLN A 30 56.46 5.75 25.42
N PRO A 31 55.30 5.17 25.76
CA PRO A 31 54.04 5.66 25.23
C PRO A 31 53.92 7.12 25.65
N ARG A 32 53.93 8.04 24.67
CA ARG A 32 53.46 9.40 24.92
C ARG A 32 51.99 9.27 25.29
N TYR A 33 51.71 9.25 26.58
CA TYR A 33 50.44 9.69 27.13
C TYR A 33 50.22 11.11 26.63
N ASN A 34 49.49 11.26 25.52
CA ASN A 34 48.76 12.49 25.30
C ASN A 34 47.77 12.56 26.46
N ALA A 35 47.98 13.51 27.37
CA ALA A 35 47.04 13.81 28.44
C ALA A 35 45.63 13.89 27.83
N SER A 36 44.67 13.18 28.43
CA SER A 36 43.28 13.24 28.01
C SER A 36 42.85 14.71 28.03
N THR A 37 42.53 15.25 26.86
CA THR A 37 41.89 16.56 26.71
C THR A 37 40.39 16.49 27.04
N LEU A 38 39.93 15.36 27.58
CA LEU A 38 38.60 15.14 28.11
C LEU A 38 38.64 15.35 29.62
N THR A 39 37.65 16.04 30.14
CA THR A 39 37.35 16.09 31.58
C THR A 39 36.88 14.72 32.07
N ASP A 40 37.04 14.46 33.38
CA ASP A 40 36.57 13.22 34.00
C ASP A 40 35.09 12.95 33.72
N LYS A 41 34.27 14.01 33.73
CA LYS A 41 32.83 13.92 33.43
C LYS A 41 32.56 13.51 31.98
N GLU A 42 33.32 14.04 31.02
CA GLU A 42 33.19 13.65 29.61
C GLU A 42 33.58 12.19 29.41
N GLU A 43 34.71 11.76 30.01
CA GLU A 43 35.18 10.38 29.92
C GLU A 43 34.18 9.40 30.55
N GLU A 44 33.65 9.72 31.73
CA GLU A 44 32.62 8.93 32.40
C GLU A 44 31.35 8.81 31.53
N THR A 45 30.89 9.94 30.97
CA THR A 45 29.68 9.98 30.13
C THR A 45 29.86 9.17 28.85
N ILE A 46 31.01 9.28 28.18
CA ILE A 46 31.30 8.53 26.95
C ILE A 46 31.32 7.02 27.22
N ASN A 47 31.93 6.60 28.34
CA ASN A 47 32.11 5.19 28.69
C ASN A 47 30.93 4.55 29.44
N ARG A 48 29.92 5.35 29.83
CA ARG A 48 28.70 4.82 30.48
C ARG A 48 28.05 3.72 29.63
N ASN A 49 27.80 2.56 30.24
CA ASN A 49 27.30 1.31 29.63
C ASN A 49 28.23 0.61 28.62
N PHE A 50 29.48 1.05 28.44
CA PHE A 50 30.37 0.43 27.45
C PHE A 50 30.70 -1.03 27.80
N GLY A 51 31.02 -1.33 29.05
CA GLY A 51 31.39 -2.69 29.51
C GLY A 51 30.28 -3.73 29.40
N ASP A 52 29.02 -3.28 29.39
CA ASP A 52 27.83 -4.13 29.29
C ASP A 52 27.27 -4.19 27.87
N LEU A 53 27.84 -3.47 26.90
CA LEU A 53 27.26 -3.27 25.57
C LEU A 53 26.81 -4.58 24.90
N PHE A 54 27.65 -5.62 24.95
CA PHE A 54 27.41 -6.94 24.38
C PHE A 54 26.95 -8.00 25.40
N LYS A 55 26.48 -7.59 26.59
CA LYS A 55 26.11 -8.48 27.71
C LYS A 55 24.69 -8.23 28.25
N LYS A 56 23.83 -7.64 27.43
CA LYS A 56 22.44 -7.28 27.81
C LYS A 56 21.50 -8.45 27.53
N ASP A 57 21.72 -9.53 28.27
CA ASP A 57 20.89 -10.74 28.24
C ASP A 57 20.41 -11.10 29.65
N TYR A 58 19.25 -11.73 29.71
CA TYR A 58 18.68 -12.31 30.92
C TYR A 58 18.15 -13.70 30.59
N HIS A 59 18.61 -14.71 31.32
CA HIS A 59 18.19 -16.10 31.18
C HIS A 59 17.23 -16.45 32.31
N PHE A 60 16.04 -16.93 31.96
CA PHE A 60 15.06 -17.35 32.95
C PHE A 60 15.41 -18.73 33.52
N PRO A 61 15.08 -18.98 34.81
CA PRO A 61 15.24 -20.31 35.40
C PRO A 61 14.35 -21.32 34.68
N LEU A 62 14.82 -22.57 34.60
CA LEU A 62 14.06 -23.67 34.01
C LEU A 62 12.86 -24.04 34.89
N LEU A 63 11.66 -24.06 34.31
CA LEU A 63 10.48 -24.62 34.97
C LEU A 63 10.62 -26.15 35.08
N THR A 64 10.37 -26.74 36.25
CA THR A 64 10.50 -28.19 36.41
C THR A 64 9.33 -28.92 35.73
N GLU A 65 9.50 -30.19 35.36
CA GLU A 65 8.42 -30.98 34.73
C GLU A 65 7.19 -31.16 35.63
N LYS A 66 7.37 -31.08 36.96
CA LYS A 66 6.25 -31.07 37.91
C LYS A 66 5.43 -29.78 37.84
N ASP A 67 6.06 -28.67 37.43
CA ASP A 67 5.41 -27.36 37.32
C ASP A 67 4.64 -27.21 36.00
N LYS A 68 5.06 -27.89 34.92
CA LYS A 68 4.47 -27.71 33.57
C LYS A 68 3.13 -28.40 33.35
N ALA A 69 2.93 -29.62 33.86
CA ALA A 69 1.74 -30.43 33.56
C ALA A 69 0.42 -29.84 34.13
N PRO A 70 0.36 -29.35 35.39
CA PRO A 70 -0.84 -28.69 35.92
C PRO A 70 -1.17 -27.37 35.20
N VAL A 71 -0.13 -26.71 34.67
CA VAL A 71 -0.24 -25.41 34.03
C VAL A 71 -0.93 -25.49 32.67
N ASN A 72 -0.70 -26.53 31.87
CA ASN A 72 -1.42 -26.69 30.59
C ASN A 72 -2.94 -26.83 30.77
N VAL A 73 -3.37 -27.52 31.83
CA VAL A 73 -4.80 -27.60 32.20
C VAL A 73 -5.34 -26.24 32.60
N LYS A 74 -4.61 -25.50 33.45
CA LYS A 74 -4.99 -24.15 33.88
C LYS A 74 -5.05 -23.15 32.72
N ILE A 75 -4.09 -23.19 31.79
CA ILE A 75 -4.09 -22.35 30.59
C ILE A 75 -5.34 -22.65 29.75
N THR A 76 -5.69 -23.94 29.59
CA THR A 76 -6.85 -24.33 28.78
C THR A 76 -8.19 -23.90 29.42
N GLU A 77 -8.32 -23.96 30.74
CA GLU A 77 -9.58 -23.67 31.43
C GLU A 77 -9.78 -22.19 31.77
N LYS A 78 -8.70 -21.42 31.97
CA LYS A 78 -8.75 -20.07 32.57
C LYS A 78 -8.29 -18.95 31.64
N LEU A 79 -8.05 -19.22 30.37
CA LEU A 79 -7.61 -18.21 29.40
C LEU A 79 -8.63 -17.06 29.29
N PHE A 80 -8.21 -15.82 29.54
CA PHE A 80 -9.08 -14.63 29.49
C PHE A 80 -10.33 -14.68 30.41
N THR A 81 -10.23 -15.36 31.56
CA THR A 81 -11.37 -15.51 32.50
C THR A 81 -11.33 -14.59 33.72
N THR A 82 -10.19 -13.96 33.99
CA THR A 82 -9.99 -13.15 35.20
C THR A 82 -9.74 -11.69 34.88
N GLU A 83 -10.13 -10.81 35.80
CA GLU A 83 -9.87 -9.38 35.68
C GLU A 83 -8.39 -9.08 35.49
N ARG A 84 -8.11 -8.02 34.73
CA ARG A 84 -6.76 -7.52 34.50
C ARG A 84 -6.11 -7.18 35.85
N TRP A 85 -4.89 -7.67 36.04
CA TRP A 85 -4.13 -7.48 37.27
C TRP A 85 -2.83 -6.70 37.02
N LYS A 86 -2.23 -6.19 38.08
CA LYS A 86 -0.96 -5.45 38.06
C LYS A 86 -0.03 -5.98 39.14
N ILE A 87 1.27 -5.97 38.87
CA ILE A 87 2.31 -6.28 39.86
C ILE A 87 2.91 -4.95 40.32
N PRO A 88 2.79 -4.56 41.61
CA PRO A 88 3.21 -3.25 42.11
C PRO A 88 4.67 -2.90 41.76
N GLU A 89 5.59 -3.86 41.86
CA GLU A 89 7.01 -3.69 41.58
C GLU A 89 7.27 -3.36 40.10
N LEU A 90 6.57 -4.03 39.19
CA LEU A 90 6.67 -3.76 37.75
C LEU A 90 6.07 -2.40 37.39
N MET A 91 4.96 -2.01 38.04
CA MET A 91 4.34 -0.70 37.82
C MET A 91 5.23 0.44 38.30
N ALA A 92 5.92 0.27 39.44
CA ALA A 92 6.90 1.25 39.93
C ALA A 92 8.08 1.41 38.95
N LEU A 93 8.55 0.32 38.34
CA LEU A 93 9.56 0.38 37.28
C LEU A 93 9.04 1.10 36.03
N LYS A 94 7.80 0.81 35.60
CA LYS A 94 7.12 1.49 34.48
C LYS A 94 7.07 3.00 34.71
N GLU A 95 6.67 3.44 35.90
CA GLU A 95 6.63 4.86 36.27
C GLU A 95 8.04 5.49 36.27
N SER A 96 9.03 4.78 36.79
CA SER A 96 10.42 5.23 36.84
C SER A 96 11.00 5.46 35.44
N ILE A 97 10.84 4.51 34.51
CA ILE A 97 11.36 4.66 33.15
C ILE A 97 10.58 5.72 32.36
N ASN A 98 9.26 5.81 32.56
CA ASN A 98 8.44 6.80 31.87
C ASN A 98 8.79 8.23 32.32
N THR A 99 9.13 8.44 33.59
CA THR A 99 9.69 9.71 34.07
C THR A 99 10.95 10.09 33.29
N THR A 100 11.88 9.15 33.06
CA THR A 100 13.08 9.41 32.25
C THR A 100 12.76 9.65 30.76
N ARG A 101 11.85 8.88 30.16
CA ARG A 101 11.43 9.04 28.75
C ARG A 101 10.73 10.37 28.49
N ASN A 102 9.90 10.82 29.44
CA ASN A 102 9.13 12.05 29.31
C ASN A 102 10.01 13.31 29.18
N ARG A 103 11.27 13.25 29.62
CA ARG A 103 12.29 14.30 29.37
C ARG A 103 12.55 14.55 27.89
N LEU A 104 12.15 13.62 27.01
CA LEU A 104 12.30 13.71 25.56
C LEU A 104 11.06 14.29 24.85
N ASN A 105 9.94 14.53 25.54
CA ASN A 105 8.66 14.90 24.92
C ASN A 105 8.71 16.23 24.14
N GLU A 106 9.49 17.19 24.65
CA GLU A 106 9.66 18.53 24.07
C GLU A 106 10.80 18.60 23.04
N LYS A 107 11.61 17.54 22.91
CA LYS A 107 12.68 17.50 21.89
C LYS A 107 12.07 17.31 20.50
N ASP A 108 12.54 18.09 19.53
CA ASP A 108 12.24 17.79 18.13
C ASP A 108 12.86 16.45 17.74
N ILE A 109 12.05 15.55 17.20
CA ILE A 109 12.45 14.17 16.91
C ILE A 109 13.53 14.09 15.81
N LYS A 110 13.59 15.04 14.88
CA LYS A 110 14.61 15.04 13.82
C LYS A 110 15.97 15.42 14.41
N VAL A 111 16.02 16.50 15.18
CA VAL A 111 17.26 16.95 15.87
C VAL A 111 17.75 15.88 16.83
N TRP A 112 16.86 15.32 17.66
CA TRP A 112 17.20 14.25 18.59
C TRP A 112 17.72 12.98 17.88
N HIS A 113 17.13 12.62 16.74
CA HIS A 113 17.61 11.51 15.93
C HIS A 113 18.99 11.78 15.30
N GLU A 114 19.28 13.02 14.90
CA GLU A 114 20.60 13.37 14.38
C GLU A 114 21.68 13.26 15.45
N HIS A 115 21.39 13.74 16.67
CA HIS A 115 22.27 13.61 17.84
C HIS A 115 22.51 12.14 18.17
N THR A 116 21.43 11.38 18.42
CA THR A 116 21.52 9.96 18.80
C THR A 116 22.13 9.07 17.72
N ARG A 117 22.09 9.49 16.44
CA ARG A 117 22.82 8.81 15.35
C ARG A 117 24.32 9.01 15.48
N LYS A 118 24.79 10.19 15.89
CA LYS A 118 26.22 10.48 16.08
C LYS A 118 26.79 9.80 17.32
N THR A 119 25.98 9.64 18.37
CA THR A 119 26.41 9.06 19.66
C THR A 119 26.20 7.54 19.75
N ASN A 120 25.61 6.91 18.73
CA ASN A 120 25.35 5.47 18.72
C ASN A 120 26.65 4.67 18.55
N MET A 121 27.06 3.98 19.62
CA MET A 121 28.26 3.13 19.66
C MET A 121 28.32 2.08 18.54
N THR A 122 27.18 1.57 18.07
CA THR A 122 27.11 0.57 16.99
C THR A 122 26.71 1.16 15.63
N GLY A 123 26.68 2.49 15.50
CA GLY A 123 26.14 3.19 14.33
C GLY A 123 26.85 2.92 13.00
N GLN A 124 28.11 2.45 13.05
CA GLN A 124 28.90 2.14 11.85
C GLN A 124 28.91 0.65 11.47
N VAL A 125 28.39 -0.25 12.31
CA VAL A 125 28.49 -1.70 12.08
C VAL A 125 27.91 -2.10 10.72
N ALA A 126 26.64 -1.79 10.45
CA ALA A 126 26.02 -2.13 9.16
C ALA A 126 26.74 -1.49 7.97
N PHE A 127 27.20 -0.23 8.11
CA PHE A 127 27.94 0.45 7.05
C PHE A 127 29.25 -0.24 6.72
N THR A 128 30.04 -0.57 7.74
CA THR A 128 31.33 -1.25 7.59
C THR A 128 31.14 -2.64 7.00
N LEU A 129 30.11 -3.38 7.45
CA LEU A 129 29.81 -4.70 6.91
C LEU A 129 29.43 -4.64 5.41
N ARG A 130 28.59 -3.68 5.00
CA ARG A 130 28.27 -3.45 3.58
C ARG A 130 29.53 -3.20 2.75
N LYS A 131 30.43 -2.34 3.25
CA LYS A 131 31.64 -1.94 2.52
C LYS A 131 32.72 -3.01 2.49
N ARG A 132 32.92 -3.74 3.59
CA ARG A 132 34.02 -4.70 3.75
C ARG A 132 33.70 -6.10 3.26
N PHE A 133 32.43 -6.52 3.34
CA PHE A 133 32.02 -7.91 3.06
C PHE A 133 30.87 -8.02 2.06
N ASN A 134 30.42 -6.90 1.48
CA ASN A 134 29.36 -6.85 0.46
C ASN A 134 28.12 -7.69 0.86
N ILE A 135 27.58 -7.43 2.06
CA ILE A 135 26.48 -8.22 2.63
C ILE A 135 25.13 -7.82 2.01
N GLU A 136 24.35 -8.83 1.58
CA GLU A 136 22.99 -8.69 1.07
C GLU A 136 22.01 -8.22 2.17
N MET A 137 21.23 -7.20 1.87
CA MET A 137 20.22 -6.58 2.73
C MET A 137 20.74 -6.22 4.14
N CYS A 138 21.96 -5.70 4.22
CA CYS A 138 22.61 -5.42 5.50
C CYS A 138 22.04 -4.15 6.16
N THR A 139 20.91 -4.31 6.84
CA THR A 139 20.23 -3.28 7.63
C THR A 139 20.58 -3.38 9.13
N ASN A 140 20.02 -2.49 9.96
CA ASN A 140 20.12 -2.63 11.41
C ASN A 140 19.41 -3.90 11.92
N ALA A 141 18.36 -4.37 11.25
CA ALA A 141 17.69 -5.63 11.61
C ALA A 141 18.62 -6.82 11.32
N TRP A 142 19.33 -6.80 10.18
CA TRP A 142 20.28 -7.85 9.81
C TRP A 142 21.36 -8.07 10.88
N ILE A 143 21.95 -6.98 11.41
CA ILE A 143 23.02 -7.06 12.43
C ILE A 143 22.49 -7.49 13.80
N LYS A 144 21.23 -7.19 14.13
CA LYS A 144 20.58 -7.71 15.34
C LYS A 144 20.36 -9.21 15.23
N MET A 145 19.81 -9.67 14.10
CA MET A 145 19.58 -11.09 13.88
C MET A 145 20.87 -11.89 13.91
N THR A 146 21.92 -11.37 13.28
CA THR A 146 23.25 -12.01 13.29
C THR A 146 23.79 -12.20 14.70
N GLU A 147 23.65 -11.19 15.56
CA GLU A 147 24.02 -11.27 16.97
C GLU A 147 23.22 -12.36 17.70
N LEU A 148 21.91 -12.44 17.47
CA LEU A 148 21.04 -13.46 18.06
C LEU A 148 21.36 -14.89 17.56
N LEU A 149 21.53 -15.07 16.24
CA LEU A 149 21.86 -16.35 15.61
C LEU A 149 23.13 -16.97 16.21
N VAL A 150 24.18 -16.15 16.36
CA VAL A 150 25.48 -16.58 16.87
C VAL A 150 25.44 -16.82 18.36
N ARG A 151 24.91 -15.86 19.13
CA ARG A 151 24.91 -15.90 20.60
C ARG A 151 24.13 -17.08 21.15
N TYR A 152 22.95 -17.33 20.60
CA TYR A 152 22.04 -18.38 21.06
C TYR A 152 22.15 -19.67 20.26
N ARG A 153 23.09 -19.76 19.31
CA ARG A 153 23.31 -20.94 18.45
C ARG A 153 22.00 -21.46 17.84
N LEU A 154 21.26 -20.55 17.23
CA LEU A 154 19.92 -20.83 16.69
C LEU A 154 19.95 -21.71 15.43
N ILE A 155 21.10 -21.75 14.76
CA ILE A 155 21.38 -22.70 13.69
C ILE A 155 22.30 -23.79 14.27
N PRO A 156 21.84 -25.06 14.27
CA PRO A 156 22.67 -26.19 14.70
C PRO A 156 23.97 -26.31 13.90
N ILE A 157 25.05 -26.70 14.57
CA ILE A 157 26.36 -26.98 13.93
C ILE A 157 26.28 -28.22 13.05
N ASN A 158 25.48 -29.21 13.45
CA ASN A 158 25.23 -30.42 12.69
C ASN A 158 23.76 -30.45 12.32
N LEU A 159 23.46 -30.36 11.01
CA LEU A 159 22.11 -30.48 10.50
C LEU A 159 21.87 -31.90 10.01
N PRO A 160 20.93 -32.66 10.63
CA PRO A 160 20.48 -33.94 10.10
C PRO A 160 20.00 -33.76 8.66
N GLU A 161 20.41 -34.65 7.76
CA GLU A 161 19.98 -34.64 6.34
C GLU A 161 20.33 -33.37 5.54
N LYS A 162 21.14 -32.46 6.11
CA LYS A 162 21.49 -31.15 5.50
C LYS A 162 20.26 -30.33 5.08
N TYR A 163 19.17 -30.45 5.82
CA TYR A 163 17.95 -29.67 5.60
C TYR A 163 17.75 -28.68 6.75
N PHE A 164 17.29 -27.47 6.42
CA PHE A 164 16.88 -26.47 7.40
C PHE A 164 15.64 -25.74 6.90
N ARG A 165 14.63 -25.58 7.77
CA ARG A 165 13.44 -24.80 7.45
C ARG A 165 13.26 -23.65 8.43
N SER A 166 13.04 -22.45 7.92
CA SER A 166 12.79 -21.26 8.75
C SER A 166 11.57 -20.47 8.31
N ILE A 167 10.75 -20.02 9.26
CA ILE A 167 9.65 -19.09 9.01
C ILE A 167 10.01 -17.74 9.61
N HIS A 168 9.71 -16.65 8.91
CA HIS A 168 9.97 -15.29 9.39
C HIS A 168 8.68 -14.48 9.33
N LEU A 169 8.14 -14.15 10.51
CA LEU A 169 6.87 -13.47 10.72
C LEU A 169 7.09 -11.96 10.84
N CYS A 170 6.17 -11.19 10.25
CA CYS A 170 6.24 -9.73 10.17
C CYS A 170 7.60 -9.20 9.68
N GLU A 171 8.18 -9.89 8.69
CA GLU A 171 9.61 -9.81 8.38
C GLU A 171 9.99 -8.78 7.31
N ALA A 172 9.02 -8.15 6.63
CA ALA A 172 9.34 -7.19 5.58
C ALA A 172 10.37 -6.14 6.08
N PRO A 173 11.43 -5.84 5.31
CA PRO A 173 11.67 -6.21 3.92
C PRO A 173 12.44 -7.53 3.69
N GLY A 174 12.85 -8.26 4.74
CA GLY A 174 13.60 -9.53 4.61
C GLY A 174 15.01 -9.55 5.21
N ALA A 175 15.32 -8.67 6.17
CA ALA A 175 16.66 -8.55 6.72
C ALA A 175 17.09 -9.75 7.60
N PHE A 176 16.20 -10.32 8.42
CA PHE A 176 16.48 -11.54 9.19
C PHE A 176 16.59 -12.75 8.27
N ILE A 177 15.82 -12.80 7.17
CA ILE A 177 15.95 -13.83 6.14
C ILE A 177 17.36 -13.82 5.56
N CYS A 178 17.85 -12.66 5.10
CA CYS A 178 19.21 -12.52 4.55
C CYS A 178 20.30 -12.79 5.59
N ALA A 179 20.12 -12.39 6.86
CA ALA A 179 21.06 -12.70 7.93
C ALA A 179 21.14 -14.21 8.21
N THR A 180 19.99 -14.89 8.17
CA THR A 180 19.88 -16.34 8.33
C THR A 180 20.57 -17.06 7.17
N ASN A 181 20.32 -16.65 5.92
CA ASN A 181 21.04 -17.18 4.75
C ASN A 181 22.56 -17.04 4.92
N HIS A 182 23.01 -15.82 5.23
CA HIS A 182 24.43 -15.53 5.36
C HIS A 182 25.11 -16.42 6.41
N LYS A 183 24.44 -16.61 7.56
CA LYS A 183 24.96 -17.47 8.62
C LYS A 183 24.97 -18.95 8.22
N LEU A 184 23.91 -19.43 7.57
CA LEU A 184 23.83 -20.81 7.05
C LEU A 184 24.97 -21.07 6.05
N ARG A 185 25.21 -20.15 5.11
CA ARG A 185 26.27 -20.28 4.09
C ARG A 185 27.67 -20.24 4.70
N GLN A 186 27.89 -19.44 5.74
CA GLN A 186 29.16 -19.45 6.47
C GLN A 186 29.41 -20.75 7.24
N GLN A 187 28.37 -21.36 7.81
CA GLN A 187 28.50 -22.57 8.63
C GLN A 187 28.50 -23.86 7.81
N HIS A 188 27.68 -23.91 6.77
CA HIS A 188 27.34 -25.14 6.03
C HIS A 188 27.61 -25.04 4.52
N GLY A 189 28.10 -23.90 4.03
CA GLY A 189 28.41 -23.69 2.61
C GLY A 189 29.72 -24.34 2.16
N SER A 190 29.85 -24.52 0.84
CA SER A 190 31.04 -25.09 0.18
C SER A 190 32.19 -24.08 0.14
N TRP A 191 32.89 -23.85 1.24
CA TRP A 191 34.08 -22.99 1.22
C TRP A 191 35.31 -23.78 0.70
N GLY A 192 35.55 -23.71 -0.61
CA GLY A 192 36.76 -24.23 -1.25
C GLY A 192 36.64 -24.26 -2.78
N ILE A 193 37.58 -23.60 -3.47
CA ILE A 193 37.76 -23.73 -4.93
C ILE A 193 37.91 -25.23 -5.25
N GLY A 194 36.91 -25.79 -5.94
CA GLY A 194 37.03 -27.10 -6.57
C GLY A 194 36.47 -28.33 -5.85
N ARG A 195 35.58 -28.22 -4.84
CA ARG A 195 34.79 -29.39 -4.39
C ARG A 195 33.35 -29.01 -4.04
N VAL A 196 32.41 -29.58 -4.79
CA VAL A 196 30.96 -29.56 -4.55
C VAL A 196 30.70 -30.13 -3.14
N ALA A 197 30.36 -29.30 -2.15
CA ALA A 197 29.77 -29.84 -0.93
C ALA A 197 28.34 -30.28 -1.23
N PRO A 198 27.87 -31.43 -0.71
CA PRO A 198 26.54 -31.96 -1.03
C PRO A 198 25.42 -30.97 -0.65
N GLU A 199 24.37 -31.00 -1.46
CA GLU A 199 23.13 -30.18 -1.48
C GLU A 199 22.55 -29.85 -0.09
N PHE A 200 23.12 -28.85 0.60
CA PHE A 200 22.44 -28.22 1.75
C PHE A 200 21.18 -27.53 1.24
N LYS A 201 20.01 -27.97 1.73
CA LYS A 201 18.71 -27.45 1.33
C LYS A 201 18.13 -26.59 2.44
N TRP A 202 18.04 -25.29 2.17
CA TRP A 202 17.33 -24.34 3.01
C TRP A 202 15.99 -23.96 2.37
N GLU A 203 14.92 -24.13 3.12
CA GLU A 203 13.59 -23.67 2.77
C GLU A 203 13.19 -22.55 3.73
N TRP A 204 12.67 -21.44 3.21
CA TRP A 204 12.19 -20.36 4.03
C TRP A 204 10.86 -19.81 3.52
N THR A 205 10.03 -19.38 4.45
CA THR A 205 8.79 -18.65 4.14
C THR A 205 8.77 -17.35 4.93
N GLY A 206 8.51 -16.23 4.25
CA GLY A 206 8.25 -14.93 4.87
C GLY A 206 6.76 -14.68 4.98
N LEU A 207 6.29 -14.16 6.11
CA LEU A 207 4.94 -13.60 6.28
C LEU A 207 5.09 -12.15 6.73
N SER A 208 4.36 -11.23 6.10
CA SER A 208 4.23 -9.83 6.53
C SER A 208 3.03 -9.22 5.83
N LEU A 209 2.59 -8.03 6.26
CA LEU A 209 1.60 -7.27 5.49
C LEU A 209 2.05 -7.12 4.04
N ASN A 210 1.16 -7.45 3.11
CA ASN A 210 1.45 -7.43 1.69
C ASN A 210 1.51 -5.97 1.18
N PRO A 211 2.67 -5.48 0.68
CA PRO A 211 2.83 -4.11 0.17
C PRO A 211 2.00 -3.80 -1.09
N TYR A 212 1.39 -4.83 -1.66
CA TYR A 212 0.57 -4.77 -2.86
C TYR A 212 -0.92 -4.88 -2.57
N TYR A 213 -1.32 -5.31 -1.37
CA TYR A 213 -2.73 -5.43 -0.99
C TYR A 213 -3.35 -4.08 -0.67
N GLU A 214 -4.32 -3.67 -1.46
CA GLU A 214 -4.91 -2.33 -1.48
C GLU A 214 -5.75 -2.00 -0.25
N GLY A 215 -6.17 -3.04 0.50
CA GLY A 215 -6.84 -2.91 1.79
C GLY A 215 -5.88 -2.71 2.97
N ASN A 216 -4.56 -2.77 2.76
CA ASN A 216 -3.58 -2.46 3.79
C ASN A 216 -3.25 -0.98 3.84
N ASP A 217 -3.05 -0.48 5.05
CA ASP A 217 -2.62 0.88 5.28
C ASP A 217 -1.14 1.05 4.94
N ALA A 218 -0.84 1.99 4.05
CA ALA A 218 0.52 2.25 3.60
C ALA A 218 1.52 2.58 4.72
N ALA A 219 1.10 3.18 5.84
CA ALA A 219 2.05 3.42 6.96
C ALA A 219 2.39 2.17 7.77
N ALA A 220 1.59 1.11 7.65
CA ALA A 220 1.87 -0.16 8.30
C ALA A 220 2.78 -1.05 7.44
N MET A 221 2.99 -0.69 6.16
CA MET A 221 3.77 -1.45 5.19
C MET A 221 5.20 -0.89 5.05
N VAL A 222 6.09 -1.71 4.50
CA VAL A 222 7.51 -1.37 4.34
C VAL A 222 7.80 -0.78 2.96
N ASP A 223 8.77 0.14 2.90
CA ASP A 223 9.12 0.90 1.70
C ASP A 223 10.13 0.22 0.77
N ASP A 224 10.87 -0.77 1.24
CA ASP A 224 11.81 -1.53 0.41
C ASP A 224 11.20 -2.88 0.06
N ASP A 225 10.53 -2.95 -1.08
CA ASP A 225 9.84 -4.16 -1.54
C ASP A 225 10.68 -4.96 -2.55
N ARG A 226 11.90 -4.51 -2.89
CA ARG A 226 12.72 -5.13 -3.96
C ARG A 226 13.05 -6.59 -3.68
N PHE A 227 13.38 -6.93 -2.43
CA PHE A 227 13.60 -8.32 -2.05
C PHE A 227 12.31 -9.15 -2.13
N ILE A 228 11.17 -8.57 -1.75
CA ILE A 228 9.86 -9.21 -1.82
C ILE A 228 9.52 -9.55 -3.27
N VAL A 229 9.71 -8.62 -4.21
CA VAL A 229 9.46 -8.86 -5.66
C VAL A 229 10.26 -10.05 -6.16
N GLU A 230 11.57 -10.05 -5.91
CA GLU A 230 12.49 -11.06 -6.44
C GLU A 230 12.30 -12.43 -5.78
N THR A 231 11.69 -12.46 -4.59
CA THR A 231 11.46 -13.68 -3.81
C THR A 231 9.98 -13.98 -3.59
N TYR A 232 9.08 -13.39 -4.39
CA TYR A 232 7.63 -13.36 -4.13
C TYR A 232 7.02 -14.74 -3.84
N LYS A 233 7.52 -15.79 -4.52
CA LYS A 233 7.07 -17.18 -4.34
C LYS A 233 7.36 -17.78 -2.95
N SER A 234 8.31 -17.21 -2.22
CA SER A 234 8.66 -17.59 -0.84
C SER A 234 7.92 -16.75 0.20
N TRP A 235 7.09 -15.79 -0.22
CA TRP A 235 6.25 -15.02 0.69
C TRP A 235 4.84 -15.61 0.76
N PHE A 236 4.38 -15.86 1.98
CA PHE A 236 3.02 -16.25 2.28
C PHE A 236 2.24 -15.05 2.83
N PHE A 237 1.38 -14.48 2.00
CA PHE A 237 0.55 -13.32 2.34
C PHE A 237 -0.85 -13.71 2.87
N GLY A 238 -1.03 -14.95 3.33
CA GLY A 238 -2.34 -15.40 3.80
C GLY A 238 -3.29 -15.83 2.67
N VAL A 239 -4.42 -16.44 3.05
CA VAL A 239 -5.46 -16.88 2.11
C VAL A 239 -6.23 -15.70 1.51
N ASP A 240 -6.23 -14.56 2.20
CA ASP A 240 -6.85 -13.31 1.78
C ASP A 240 -5.86 -12.36 1.08
N ASN A 241 -4.58 -12.75 1.00
CA ASN A 241 -3.47 -11.97 0.46
C ASN A 241 -3.13 -10.68 1.22
N SER A 242 -3.72 -10.43 2.40
CA SER A 242 -3.45 -9.23 3.19
C SER A 242 -2.11 -9.30 3.92
N GLY A 243 -1.67 -10.51 4.27
CA GLY A 243 -0.51 -10.75 5.12
C GLY A 243 -0.75 -10.45 6.60
N ASN A 244 -2.01 -10.27 7.00
CA ASN A 244 -2.38 -9.97 8.37
C ASN A 244 -2.30 -11.22 9.24
N ILE A 245 -1.33 -11.27 10.15
CA ILE A 245 -1.16 -12.37 11.10
C ILE A 245 -2.24 -12.39 12.20
N LEU A 246 -3.00 -11.31 12.37
CA LEU A 246 -4.13 -11.28 13.30
C LEU A 246 -5.37 -11.97 12.74
N ASP A 247 -5.35 -12.38 11.47
CA ASP A 247 -6.38 -13.25 10.89
C ASP A 247 -6.07 -14.72 11.21
N GLN A 248 -6.99 -15.36 11.94
CA GLN A 248 -6.86 -16.76 12.32
C GLN A 248 -6.77 -17.70 11.13
N GLU A 249 -7.41 -17.39 9.99
CA GLU A 249 -7.39 -18.26 8.83
C GLU A 249 -6.03 -18.24 8.12
N ASN A 250 -5.37 -17.08 8.12
CA ASN A 250 -3.99 -16.97 7.65
C ASN A 250 -3.05 -17.83 8.49
N ILE A 251 -3.21 -17.83 9.82
CA ILE A 251 -2.45 -18.70 10.71
C ILE A 251 -2.75 -20.19 10.45
N ARG A 252 -4.03 -20.58 10.34
CA ARG A 252 -4.41 -21.99 10.09
C ARG A 252 -3.81 -22.51 8.79
N CYS A 253 -3.84 -21.71 7.73
CA CYS A 253 -3.27 -22.08 6.45
C CYS A 253 -1.74 -22.25 6.56
N LEU A 254 -1.04 -21.34 7.26
CA LEU A 254 0.40 -21.47 7.48
C LEU A 254 0.75 -22.73 8.30
N TRP A 255 -0.08 -23.11 9.29
CA TRP A 255 0.11 -24.33 10.07
C TRP A 255 -0.03 -25.64 9.29
N CYS A 256 -0.62 -25.58 8.10
CA CYS A 256 -0.70 -26.72 7.18
C CYS A 256 0.62 -26.96 6.42
N GLU A 257 1.57 -26.02 6.48
CA GLU A 257 2.90 -26.21 5.92
C GLU A 257 3.76 -27.17 6.78
N LYS A 258 4.94 -27.53 6.25
CA LYS A 258 5.91 -28.36 6.98
C LYS A 258 6.36 -27.67 8.27
N LYS A 259 6.72 -28.44 9.30
CA LYS A 259 7.25 -27.85 10.53
C LYS A 259 8.59 -27.14 10.30
N ALA A 260 8.85 -26.08 11.06
CA ALA A 260 10.05 -25.26 10.95
C ALA A 260 10.99 -25.46 12.14
N SER A 261 12.30 -25.40 11.89
CA SER A 261 13.35 -25.47 12.91
C SER A 261 13.57 -24.13 13.62
N LEU A 262 13.34 -23.03 12.90
CA LEU A 262 13.46 -21.67 13.41
C LEU A 262 12.25 -20.85 12.98
N VAL A 263 11.63 -20.17 13.94
CA VAL A 263 10.67 -19.10 13.66
C VAL A 263 11.26 -17.80 14.18
N THR A 264 11.23 -16.76 13.36
CA THR A 264 11.55 -15.39 13.77
C THR A 264 10.31 -14.52 13.66
N ALA A 265 10.24 -13.48 14.46
CA ALA A 265 9.14 -12.51 14.47
C ALA A 265 9.71 -11.13 14.81
N ASP A 266 9.68 -10.19 13.86
CA ASP A 266 10.18 -8.81 14.03
C ASP A 266 9.06 -7.75 13.97
N GLY A 267 7.82 -8.18 14.17
CA GLY A 267 6.63 -7.35 14.12
C GLY A 267 6.64 -6.20 15.11
N SER A 268 6.08 -5.08 14.69
CA SER A 268 5.86 -3.92 15.54
C SER A 268 4.73 -3.09 14.95
N VAL A 269 4.09 -2.32 15.81
CA VAL A 269 3.08 -1.34 15.42
C VAL A 269 3.55 0.07 15.76
N ASP A 270 2.97 1.09 15.12
CA ASP A 270 3.34 2.48 15.39
C ASP A 270 2.84 2.93 16.78
N ALA A 271 3.71 2.82 17.77
CA ALA A 271 3.50 3.36 19.11
C ALA A 271 4.04 4.79 19.27
N SER A 272 4.39 5.50 18.19
CA SER A 272 5.00 6.82 18.31
C SER A 272 4.06 7.85 18.95
N GLY A 273 2.75 7.72 18.76
CA GLY A 273 1.74 8.55 19.42
C GLY A 273 1.66 8.30 20.94
N ASP A 274 2.01 7.11 21.41
CA ASP A 274 2.01 6.79 22.85
C ASP A 274 3.16 5.83 23.22
N PRO A 275 4.39 6.36 23.31
CA PRO A 275 5.57 5.53 23.53
C PRO A 275 5.62 4.89 24.93
N ASN A 276 4.88 5.45 25.90
CA ASN A 276 4.82 4.93 27.26
C ASN A 276 3.95 3.67 27.36
N GLU A 277 2.97 3.54 26.45
CA GLU A 277 2.06 2.40 26.35
C GLU A 277 2.43 1.43 25.22
N GLN A 278 3.65 1.56 24.65
CA GLN A 278 4.11 0.72 23.55
C GLN A 278 3.92 -0.79 23.82
N GLU A 279 4.17 -1.24 25.05
CA GLU A 279 4.01 -2.64 25.46
C GLU A 279 2.56 -3.14 25.33
N SER A 280 1.59 -2.35 25.78
CA SER A 280 0.17 -2.67 25.66
C SER A 280 -0.28 -2.65 24.20
N ILE A 281 0.19 -1.67 23.41
CA ILE A 281 -0.25 -1.43 22.02
C ILE A 281 0.16 -2.57 21.05
N VAL A 282 1.23 -3.30 21.35
CA VAL A 282 1.79 -4.37 20.51
C VAL A 282 1.36 -5.77 20.97
N SER A 283 0.63 -5.87 22.09
CA SER A 283 0.46 -7.14 22.82
C SER A 283 -0.29 -8.20 22.01
N GLU A 284 -1.31 -7.80 21.26
CA GLU A 284 -2.09 -8.63 20.35
C GLU A 284 -1.22 -9.19 19.21
N LEU A 285 -0.32 -8.38 18.66
CA LEU A 285 0.61 -8.80 17.60
C LEU A 285 1.60 -9.84 18.12
N HIS A 286 2.24 -9.58 19.27
CA HIS A 286 3.19 -10.54 19.86
C HIS A 286 2.51 -11.87 20.21
N TYR A 287 1.27 -11.82 20.71
CA TYR A 287 0.49 -13.03 20.98
C TYR A 287 0.22 -13.82 19.70
N ALA A 288 -0.21 -13.15 18.63
CA ALA A 288 -0.43 -13.79 17.34
C ALA A 288 0.86 -14.42 16.77
N GLU A 289 2.00 -13.71 16.85
CA GLU A 289 3.30 -14.22 16.43
C GLU A 289 3.73 -15.45 17.24
N ALA A 290 3.58 -15.42 18.57
CA ALA A 290 3.92 -16.54 19.45
C ALA A 290 3.01 -17.76 19.23
N VAL A 291 1.70 -17.55 19.10
CA VAL A 291 0.74 -18.62 18.80
C VAL A 291 1.05 -19.24 17.44
N THR A 292 1.28 -18.41 16.42
CA THR A 292 1.69 -18.85 15.08
C THR A 292 2.95 -19.69 15.14
N ALA A 293 3.98 -19.22 15.86
CA ALA A 293 5.24 -19.93 16.03
C ALA A 293 5.05 -21.32 16.68
N MET A 294 4.32 -21.41 17.80
CA MET A 294 4.08 -22.69 18.49
C MET A 294 3.33 -23.70 17.61
N GLY A 295 2.47 -23.23 16.70
CA GLY A 295 1.77 -24.11 15.78
C GLY A 295 2.60 -24.59 14.59
N ILE A 296 3.66 -23.88 14.16
CA ILE A 296 4.49 -24.26 13.02
C ILE A 296 5.87 -24.84 13.41
N LEU A 297 6.34 -24.64 14.64
CA LEU A 297 7.62 -25.17 15.11
C LEU A 297 7.64 -26.69 15.22
N GLU A 298 8.77 -27.29 14.87
CA GLU A 298 9.07 -28.68 15.22
C GLU A 298 9.55 -28.81 16.67
N LYS A 299 9.44 -30.01 17.25
CA LYS A 299 10.02 -30.29 18.56
C LYS A 299 11.54 -30.07 18.52
N GLY A 300 12.07 -29.32 19.47
CA GLY A 300 13.46 -28.89 19.50
C GLY A 300 13.74 -27.56 18.79
N GLY A 301 12.79 -27.04 18.01
CA GLY A 301 12.92 -25.78 17.30
C GLY A 301 13.03 -24.55 18.22
N SER A 302 13.38 -23.41 17.63
CA SER A 302 13.59 -22.15 18.36
C SER A 302 12.73 -21.00 17.82
N LEU A 303 12.33 -20.10 18.72
CA LEU A 303 11.62 -18.86 18.42
C LEU A 303 12.49 -17.66 18.79
N VAL A 304 12.61 -16.70 17.87
CA VAL A 304 13.06 -15.33 18.15
C VAL A 304 11.86 -14.41 17.99
N LEU A 305 11.44 -13.75 19.06
CA LEU A 305 10.29 -12.84 19.05
C LEU A 305 10.73 -11.47 19.54
N LYS A 306 10.60 -10.45 18.70
CA LYS A 306 10.79 -9.06 19.11
C LYS A 306 9.77 -8.71 20.18
N MET A 307 10.22 -8.01 21.20
CA MET A 307 9.39 -7.48 22.27
C MET A 307 9.90 -6.10 22.73
N PHE A 308 9.23 -5.52 23.73
CA PHE A 308 9.62 -4.23 24.30
C PHE A 308 9.84 -4.34 25.80
N ASN A 309 9.13 -3.53 26.59
CA ASN A 309 9.15 -3.64 28.04
C ASN A 309 8.40 -4.91 28.50
N VAL A 310 8.53 -5.22 29.79
CA VAL A 310 7.97 -6.44 30.42
C VAL A 310 7.25 -6.10 31.73
N PHE A 311 6.40 -5.07 31.71
CA PHE A 311 5.67 -4.58 32.89
C PHE A 311 4.21 -5.05 32.96
N GLU A 312 3.58 -5.24 31.80
CA GLU A 312 2.15 -5.49 31.67
C GLU A 312 1.83 -6.98 31.84
N CYS A 313 0.62 -7.25 32.34
CA CYS A 313 0.20 -8.62 32.63
C CYS A 313 0.15 -9.49 31.38
N GLU A 314 -0.20 -8.91 30.22
CA GLU A 314 -0.22 -9.55 28.91
C GLU A 314 1.16 -10.12 28.56
N THR A 315 2.21 -9.32 28.74
CA THR A 315 3.60 -9.73 28.51
C THR A 315 4.04 -10.82 29.48
N VAL A 316 3.75 -10.65 30.77
CA VAL A 316 4.10 -11.64 31.81
C VAL A 316 3.43 -12.99 31.51
N CYS A 317 2.14 -12.98 31.13
CA CYS A 317 1.41 -14.18 30.75
C CYS A 317 2.02 -14.85 29.51
N LEU A 318 2.33 -14.07 28.47
CA LEU A 318 2.90 -14.60 27.23
C LEU A 318 4.27 -15.25 27.47
N LEU A 319 5.14 -14.60 28.24
CA LEU A 319 6.45 -15.15 28.60
C LEU A 319 6.32 -16.42 29.44
N TYR A 320 5.33 -16.48 30.34
CA TYR A 320 5.07 -17.69 31.11
C TYR A 320 4.61 -18.85 30.22
N ILE A 321 3.69 -18.59 29.27
CA ILE A 321 3.27 -19.60 28.28
C ILE A 321 4.47 -20.12 27.47
N LEU A 322 5.36 -19.23 27.03
CA LEU A 322 6.59 -19.62 26.33
C LEU A 322 7.54 -20.41 27.24
N ALA A 323 7.72 -20.02 28.50
CA ALA A 323 8.57 -20.75 29.45
C ALA A 323 8.09 -22.19 29.67
N VAL A 324 6.77 -22.43 29.65
CA VAL A 324 6.18 -23.78 29.77
C VAL A 324 6.49 -24.64 28.54
N HIS A 325 6.45 -24.06 27.35
CA HIS A 325 6.52 -24.79 26.08
C HIS A 325 7.94 -24.91 25.49
N PHE A 326 8.93 -24.23 26.07
CA PHE A 326 10.33 -24.28 25.63
C PHE A 326 11.27 -24.76 26.74
N LYS A 327 12.46 -25.23 26.37
CA LYS A 327 13.48 -25.66 27.34
C LYS A 327 14.25 -24.47 27.92
N GLU A 328 14.44 -23.42 27.13
CA GLU A 328 15.16 -22.24 27.58
C GLU A 328 14.39 -21.01 27.13
N LEU A 329 14.27 -20.02 28.02
CA LEU A 329 13.70 -18.72 27.72
C LEU A 329 14.69 -17.65 28.13
N SER A 330 15.00 -16.74 27.21
CA SER A 330 15.92 -15.62 27.45
C SER A 330 15.34 -14.34 26.87
N ILE A 331 15.69 -13.20 27.46
CA ILE A 331 15.44 -11.88 26.87
C ILE A 331 16.78 -11.24 26.57
N SER A 332 16.94 -10.73 25.36
CA SER A 332 18.17 -10.14 24.84
C SER A 332 17.90 -8.74 24.31
N LYS A 333 18.77 -7.78 24.62
CA LYS A 333 18.90 -6.53 23.87
C LYS A 333 20.20 -6.56 23.09
N PRO A 334 20.17 -6.92 21.80
CA PRO A 334 21.37 -6.87 20.96
C PRO A 334 22.07 -5.50 21.07
N ALA A 335 23.40 -5.48 21.11
CA ALA A 335 24.19 -4.25 21.16
C ALA A 335 23.87 -3.29 19.99
N THR A 336 23.45 -3.89 18.87
CA THR A 336 23.06 -3.21 17.63
C THR A 336 21.61 -2.72 17.61
N SER A 337 20.82 -3.03 18.64
CA SER A 337 19.54 -2.37 18.93
C SER A 337 19.79 -1.00 19.57
N LYS A 338 18.95 0.00 19.27
CA LYS A 338 19.15 1.36 19.79
C LYS A 338 19.09 1.33 21.33
N ALA A 339 20.17 1.75 21.98
CA ALA A 339 20.30 1.59 23.44
C ALA A 339 19.18 2.28 24.25
N GLY A 340 18.69 3.44 23.80
CA GLY A 340 17.63 4.20 24.48
C GLY A 340 16.19 3.76 24.19
N ASN A 341 15.96 2.82 23.26
CA ASN A 341 14.61 2.30 22.99
C ASN A 341 14.28 1.08 23.88
N ALA A 342 12.99 0.73 23.95
CA ALA A 342 12.52 -0.42 24.71
C ALA A 342 12.72 -1.77 23.98
N GLU A 343 13.15 -1.75 22.72
CA GLU A 343 13.22 -2.95 21.88
C GLU A 343 14.19 -3.99 22.46
N THR A 344 13.65 -5.18 22.71
CA THR A 344 14.32 -6.40 23.17
C THR A 344 13.83 -7.59 22.34
N TYR A 345 14.42 -8.77 22.53
CA TYR A 345 14.06 -9.99 21.84
C TYR A 345 13.96 -11.13 22.83
N VAL A 346 12.83 -11.82 22.84
CA VAL A 346 12.69 -13.12 23.47
C VAL A 346 13.34 -14.15 22.57
N VAL A 347 14.20 -14.98 23.17
CA VAL A 347 14.80 -16.14 22.53
C VAL A 347 14.36 -17.37 23.30
N ALA A 348 13.44 -18.13 22.71
CA ALA A 348 12.92 -19.37 23.28
C ALA A 348 13.48 -20.56 22.50
N ARG A 349 14.16 -21.50 23.18
CA ARG A 349 14.88 -22.61 22.52
C ARG A 349 14.38 -23.96 23.00
N GLY A 350 14.38 -24.94 22.10
CA GLY A 350 14.00 -26.31 22.40
C GLY A 350 12.50 -26.45 22.65
N PHE A 351 11.69 -26.16 21.64
CA PHE A 351 10.23 -26.32 21.72
C PHE A 351 9.84 -27.75 22.12
N ASN A 352 9.04 -27.91 23.17
CA ASN A 352 8.62 -29.22 23.69
C ASN A 352 7.40 -29.79 22.94
N GLY A 353 6.75 -28.97 22.11
CA GLY A 353 5.45 -29.27 21.50
C GLY A 353 4.29 -28.70 22.30
N ILE A 354 3.12 -28.66 21.68
CA ILE A 354 1.86 -28.18 22.26
C ILE A 354 0.72 -29.11 21.82
N SER A 355 -0.28 -29.32 22.68
CA SER A 355 -1.45 -30.12 22.30
C SER A 355 -2.32 -29.39 21.28
N SER A 356 -3.03 -30.15 20.44
CA SER A 356 -3.86 -29.57 19.39
C SER A 356 -5.04 -28.79 19.96
N GLU A 357 -5.55 -29.21 21.11
CA GLU A 357 -6.66 -28.62 21.85
C GLU A 357 -6.25 -27.25 22.41
N LEU A 358 -5.11 -27.19 23.09
CA LEU A 358 -4.59 -25.94 23.64
C LEU A 358 -4.23 -24.95 22.53
N LEU A 359 -3.58 -25.43 21.46
CA LEU A 359 -3.23 -24.58 20.32
C LEU A 359 -4.48 -23.97 19.64
N LYS A 360 -5.54 -24.77 19.43
CA LYS A 360 -6.82 -24.28 18.92
C LYS A 360 -7.47 -23.28 19.87
N HIS A 361 -7.37 -23.50 21.17
CA HIS A 361 -7.90 -22.59 22.18
C HIS A 361 -7.15 -21.24 22.16
N LEU A 362 -5.81 -21.26 22.13
CA LEU A 362 -5.00 -20.04 21.98
C LEU A 362 -5.33 -19.30 20.67
N LEU A 363 -5.44 -20.02 19.55
CA LEU A 363 -5.83 -19.42 18.27
C LEU A 363 -7.17 -18.68 18.35
N SER A 364 -8.13 -19.19 19.11
CA SER A 364 -9.47 -18.59 19.21
C SER A 364 -9.46 -17.16 19.78
N PHE A 365 -8.39 -16.78 20.49
CA PHE A 365 -8.19 -15.43 21.03
C PHE A 365 -7.24 -14.56 20.20
N VAL A 366 -6.68 -15.07 19.10
CA VAL A 366 -5.98 -14.22 18.14
C VAL A 366 -7.01 -13.31 17.49
N SER A 367 -6.86 -12.01 17.74
CA SER A 367 -7.81 -10.95 17.39
C SER A 367 -7.06 -9.61 17.37
N PRO A 368 -7.52 -8.62 16.59
CA PRO A 368 -6.98 -7.26 16.64
C PRO A 368 -7.11 -6.57 18.00
N VAL A 369 -8.02 -7.04 18.85
CA VAL A 369 -8.23 -6.53 20.20
C VAL A 369 -8.46 -7.71 21.13
N PHE A 370 -7.72 -7.76 22.25
CA PHE A 370 -8.02 -8.72 23.31
C PHE A 370 -9.39 -8.45 23.95
N PRO A 371 -10.00 -9.45 24.60
CA PRO A 371 -11.20 -9.21 25.38
C PRO A 371 -10.94 -8.13 26.45
N PRO A 372 -11.83 -7.13 26.59
CA PRO A 372 -11.55 -5.96 27.41
C PRO A 372 -11.50 -6.33 28.90
N ASN A 373 -10.60 -5.68 29.63
CA ASN A 373 -10.46 -5.74 31.10
C ASN A 373 -10.18 -7.14 31.69
N VAL A 374 -9.71 -8.09 30.88
CA VAL A 374 -9.31 -9.43 31.35
C VAL A 374 -7.84 -9.71 31.05
N ALA A 375 -7.18 -10.44 31.95
CA ALA A 375 -5.82 -10.92 31.75
C ALA A 375 -5.83 -12.26 30.99
N MET A 376 -4.78 -12.53 30.20
CA MET A 376 -4.63 -13.82 29.51
C MET A 376 -4.68 -14.98 30.50
N LEU A 377 -3.94 -14.88 31.61
CA LEU A 377 -3.93 -15.89 32.68
C LEU A 377 -4.21 -15.24 34.05
N PRO A 378 -4.85 -15.97 34.98
CA PRO A 378 -4.93 -15.56 36.38
C PRO A 378 -3.54 -15.43 36.99
N LEU A 379 -3.32 -14.40 37.81
CA LEU A 379 -2.05 -14.19 38.50
C LEU A 379 -1.70 -15.38 39.42
N GLU A 380 -2.70 -16.05 39.99
CA GLU A 380 -2.53 -17.24 40.83
C GLU A 380 -1.88 -18.39 40.06
N SER A 381 -2.17 -18.50 38.76
CA SER A 381 -1.58 -19.55 37.90
C SER A 381 -0.08 -19.34 37.69
N ILE A 382 0.41 -18.11 37.88
CA ILE A 382 1.82 -17.74 37.74
C ILE A 382 2.50 -17.69 39.11
N LYS A 383 1.79 -17.23 40.16
CA LYS A 383 2.29 -17.09 41.54
C LYS A 383 2.72 -18.39 42.21
N GLU A 384 2.15 -19.52 41.77
CA GLU A 384 2.60 -20.83 42.23
C GLU A 384 4.09 -21.07 41.90
N ASP A 385 4.60 -20.42 40.85
CA ASP A 385 6.03 -20.34 40.55
C ASP A 385 6.63 -19.00 41.01
N LYS A 386 7.03 -18.95 42.28
CA LYS A 386 7.69 -17.77 42.86
C LYS A 386 9.01 -17.42 42.18
N TYR A 387 9.70 -18.39 41.57
CA TYR A 387 10.98 -18.16 40.92
C TYR A 387 10.80 -17.42 39.60
N PHE A 388 9.76 -17.74 38.84
CA PHE A 388 9.44 -17.04 37.60
C PHE A 388 9.10 -15.57 37.83
N LEU A 389 8.23 -15.23 38.79
CA LEU A 389 7.87 -13.83 39.07
C LEU A 389 9.08 -13.02 39.58
N SER A 390 9.91 -13.61 40.45
CA SER A 390 11.14 -12.96 40.90
C SER A 390 12.09 -12.70 39.73
N ALA A 391 12.25 -13.67 38.83
CA ALA A 391 13.06 -13.53 37.62
C ALA A 391 12.52 -12.45 36.67
N MET A 392 11.19 -12.35 36.53
CA MET A 392 10.52 -11.29 35.76
C MET A 392 10.86 -9.89 36.32
N ILE A 393 10.78 -9.69 37.64
CA ILE A 393 11.09 -8.41 38.28
C ILE A 393 12.59 -8.06 38.13
N GLU A 394 13.48 -9.03 38.31
CA GLU A 394 14.92 -8.82 38.11
C GLU A 394 15.24 -8.46 36.65
N CYS A 395 14.66 -9.20 35.69
CA CYS A 395 14.77 -8.91 34.27
C CYS A 395 14.30 -7.49 33.95
N ALA A 396 13.08 -7.13 34.37
CA ALA A 396 12.51 -5.81 34.17
C ALA A 396 13.41 -4.69 34.75
N THR A 397 13.98 -4.92 35.94
CA THR A 397 14.88 -3.98 36.62
C THR A 397 16.15 -3.74 35.79
N LYS A 398 16.82 -4.81 35.31
CA LYS A 398 18.03 -4.70 34.50
C LYS A 398 17.81 -3.94 33.20
N PHE A 399 16.79 -4.32 32.42
CA PHE A 399 16.49 -3.65 31.15
C PHE A 399 16.04 -2.20 31.35
N THR A 400 15.30 -1.91 32.42
CA THR A 400 14.94 -0.54 32.81
C THR A 400 16.18 0.30 33.09
N ASN A 401 17.10 -0.21 33.92
CA ASN A 401 18.32 0.51 34.28
C ASN A 401 19.22 0.78 33.08
N TRP A 402 19.45 -0.22 32.22
CA TRP A 402 20.23 -0.03 30.99
C TRP A 402 19.60 1.01 30.06
N GLN A 403 18.27 1.05 29.94
CA GLN A 403 17.60 2.03 29.11
C GLN A 403 17.69 3.44 29.71
N LYS A 404 17.45 3.60 31.02
CA LYS A 404 17.55 4.91 31.71
C LYS A 404 18.94 5.51 31.51
N GLN A 405 19.97 4.72 31.80
CA GLN A 405 21.35 5.17 31.66
C GLN A 405 21.71 5.51 30.20
N ALA A 406 21.14 4.80 29.21
CA ALA A 406 21.33 5.13 27.80
C ALA A 406 20.65 6.45 27.39
N ILE A 407 19.46 6.74 27.94
CA ILE A 407 18.77 8.03 27.72
C ILE A 407 19.55 9.16 28.39
N GLU A 408 19.93 8.98 29.66
CA GLU A 408 20.70 9.95 30.44
C GLU A 408 22.06 10.25 29.80
N ARG A 409 22.78 9.22 29.34
CA ARG A 409 24.02 9.38 28.57
C ARG A 409 23.82 10.29 27.36
N ASN A 410 22.74 10.10 26.58
CA ASN A 410 22.51 10.90 25.38
C ASN A 410 22.13 12.34 25.70
N LEU A 411 21.37 12.57 26.77
CA LEU A 411 21.05 13.91 27.25
C LEU A 411 22.32 14.65 27.69
N GLU A 412 23.17 14.01 28.50
CA GLU A 412 24.42 14.60 28.95
C GLU A 412 25.42 14.83 27.81
N LEU A 413 25.51 13.91 26.84
CA LEU A 413 26.34 14.11 25.65
C LEU A 413 25.86 15.26 24.77
N GLU A 414 24.57 15.60 24.80
CA GLU A 414 24.06 16.77 24.07
C GLU A 414 24.61 18.05 24.69
N ASP A 415 24.61 18.13 26.03
CA ASP A 415 25.10 19.29 26.78
C ASP A 415 26.64 19.42 26.70
N LEU A 416 27.34 18.29 26.68
CA LEU A 416 28.82 18.24 26.66
C LEU A 416 29.41 18.25 25.24
N TRP A 417 28.60 18.36 24.18
CA TRP A 417 29.06 18.13 22.81
C TRP A 417 30.12 19.12 22.34
N ASN A 418 31.35 18.64 22.10
CA ASN A 418 32.47 19.41 21.55
C ASN A 418 33.39 18.54 20.67
N SER A 419 34.47 19.12 20.11
CA SER A 419 35.38 18.44 19.20
C SER A 419 36.14 17.25 19.82
N ASN A 420 36.52 17.34 21.09
CA ASN A 420 37.22 16.26 21.80
C ASN A 420 36.26 15.09 22.04
N VAL A 421 35.06 15.37 22.56
CA VAL A 421 34.00 14.38 22.76
C VAL A 421 33.61 13.71 21.44
N ALA A 422 33.42 14.48 20.38
CA ALA A 422 33.09 13.94 19.06
C ALA A 422 34.18 12.99 18.52
N THR A 423 35.45 13.32 18.73
CA THR A 423 36.59 12.49 18.34
C THR A 423 36.64 11.19 19.16
N ALA A 424 36.46 11.29 20.48
CA ALA A 424 36.46 10.14 21.38
C ALA A 424 35.30 9.17 21.09
N VAL A 425 34.08 9.68 20.89
CA VAL A 425 32.93 8.88 20.48
C VAL A 425 33.18 8.21 19.14
N SER A 426 33.79 8.91 18.17
CA SER A 426 34.11 8.33 16.86
C SER A 426 35.13 7.18 16.96
N ASN A 427 36.15 7.32 17.81
CA ASN A 427 37.10 6.24 18.07
C ASN A 427 36.40 5.03 18.73
N GLN A 428 35.57 5.27 19.75
CA GLN A 428 34.78 4.22 20.40
C GLN A 428 33.89 3.46 19.41
N VAL A 429 33.21 4.16 18.50
CA VAL A 429 32.37 3.55 17.46
C VAL A 429 33.19 2.63 16.52
N ARG A 430 34.41 3.04 16.17
CA ARG A 430 35.32 2.21 15.35
C ARG A 430 35.72 0.94 16.10
N ASP A 431 36.12 1.08 17.36
CA ASP A 431 36.58 -0.05 18.18
C ASP A 431 35.44 -1.05 18.44
N VAL A 432 34.23 -0.56 18.71
CA VAL A 432 33.02 -1.39 18.82
C VAL A 432 32.69 -2.11 17.52
N THR A 433 32.92 -1.46 16.38
CA THR A 433 32.67 -2.07 15.06
C THR A 433 33.62 -3.24 14.79
N GLU A 434 34.92 -3.09 15.07
CA GLU A 434 35.87 -4.19 14.92
C GLU A 434 35.62 -5.30 15.96
N ALA A 435 35.25 -4.94 17.20
CA ALA A 435 34.85 -5.90 18.21
C ALA A 435 33.64 -6.74 17.78
N TYR A 436 32.62 -6.10 17.20
CA TYR A 436 31.44 -6.79 16.64
C TYR A 436 31.84 -7.79 15.55
N ILE A 437 32.65 -7.38 14.57
CA ILE A 437 33.09 -8.23 13.46
C ILE A 437 33.86 -9.44 13.98
N SER A 438 34.77 -9.21 14.93
CA SER A 438 35.59 -10.25 15.57
C SER A 438 34.73 -11.22 16.37
N GLN A 439 33.88 -10.71 17.27
CA GLN A 439 33.06 -11.51 18.18
C GLN A 439 32.07 -12.41 17.42
N TYR A 440 31.43 -11.89 16.38
CA TYR A 440 30.42 -12.62 15.61
C TYR A 440 30.98 -13.35 14.38
N HIS A 441 32.31 -13.27 14.16
CA HIS A 441 33.05 -14.00 13.13
C HIS A 441 32.50 -13.79 11.71
N ILE A 442 32.16 -12.54 11.37
CA ILE A 442 31.54 -12.22 10.07
C ILE A 442 32.58 -12.25 8.95
N LYS A 443 32.31 -13.07 7.93
CA LYS A 443 33.06 -13.20 6.68
C LYS A 443 32.16 -12.94 5.47
N GLU A 444 32.77 -12.59 4.35
CA GLU A 444 32.09 -12.53 3.06
C GLU A 444 31.66 -13.93 2.59
N ILE A 445 30.49 -14.01 1.95
CA ILE A 445 30.00 -15.21 1.25
C ILE A 445 30.08 -14.98 -0.26
N HIS A 446 30.12 -16.05 -1.05
CA HIS A 446 30.16 -15.92 -2.50
C HIS A 446 28.87 -15.28 -3.02
N ARG A 447 28.95 -14.48 -4.10
CA ARG A 447 27.76 -13.82 -4.67
C ARG A 447 26.64 -14.79 -5.04
N ASN A 448 27.00 -15.98 -5.53
CA ASN A 448 26.05 -17.05 -5.87
C ASN A 448 25.39 -17.72 -4.66
N ASP A 449 25.89 -17.48 -3.44
CA ASP A 449 25.30 -17.98 -2.19
C ASP A 449 24.25 -17.00 -1.60
N ARG A 450 24.13 -15.81 -2.18
CA ARG A 450 23.05 -14.85 -1.86
C ARG A 450 21.70 -15.38 -2.33
N ILE A 451 20.62 -14.83 -1.77
CA ILE A 451 19.26 -15.19 -2.19
C ILE A 451 18.95 -14.57 -3.55
N VAL A 452 19.25 -13.28 -3.71
CA VAL A 452 19.07 -12.54 -4.96
C VAL A 452 20.45 -12.23 -5.54
N THR A 453 20.84 -12.97 -6.58
CA THR A 453 22.22 -12.95 -7.08
C THR A 453 22.50 -11.84 -8.09
N TRP A 454 21.48 -11.38 -8.82
CA TRP A 454 21.60 -10.38 -9.89
C TRP A 454 21.40 -8.94 -9.41
N LEU A 455 20.57 -8.72 -8.39
CA LEU A 455 20.25 -7.40 -7.87
C LEU A 455 21.18 -7.02 -6.70
N GLU A 456 21.76 -5.82 -6.74
CA GLU A 456 22.54 -5.32 -5.61
C GLU A 456 21.59 -4.74 -4.53
N LEU A 457 21.34 -5.55 -3.51
CA LEU A 457 20.57 -5.19 -2.33
C LEU A 457 21.54 -4.93 -1.17
N ASP A 458 22.04 -3.71 -1.02
CA ASP A 458 22.95 -3.40 0.10
C ASP A 458 22.19 -3.14 1.42
N GLY A 459 20.87 -2.90 1.37
CA GLY A 459 20.05 -2.54 2.54
C GLY A 459 20.16 -1.07 2.97
N SER A 460 20.77 -0.22 2.14
CA SER A 460 20.87 1.23 2.38
C SER A 460 19.63 1.96 1.86
N ALA A 461 19.02 2.78 2.71
CA ALA A 461 17.93 3.67 2.32
C ALA A 461 18.34 4.68 1.20
N LYS A 462 19.64 4.98 1.05
CA LYS A 462 20.14 5.87 -0.01
C LYS A 462 20.14 5.21 -1.39
N ASN A 463 20.12 3.88 -1.43
CA ASN A 463 20.23 3.08 -2.65
C ASN A 463 18.93 2.32 -2.93
N LEU A 464 17.77 2.85 -2.49
CA LEU A 464 16.47 2.22 -2.71
C LEU A 464 16.07 2.16 -4.20
N GLY A 465 16.67 2.99 -5.05
CA GLY A 465 16.55 2.88 -6.52
C GLY A 465 15.10 2.77 -7.01
N ASN A 466 14.80 1.72 -7.78
CA ASN A 466 13.51 1.43 -8.42
C ASN A 466 12.48 0.74 -7.48
N SER A 467 12.55 0.92 -6.15
CA SER A 467 11.49 0.40 -5.25
C SER A 467 10.13 0.93 -5.70
N ALA A 468 9.19 0.02 -5.96
CA ALA A 468 7.84 0.40 -6.34
C ALA A 468 7.15 1.11 -5.18
N SER A 469 7.40 0.65 -3.95
CA SER A 469 6.92 1.34 -2.76
C SER A 469 7.42 2.78 -2.66
N LEU A 470 8.69 3.02 -3.00
CA LEU A 470 9.27 4.37 -2.96
C LEU A 470 8.74 5.28 -4.08
N ALA A 471 8.56 4.74 -5.29
CA ALA A 471 7.94 5.48 -6.40
C ALA A 471 6.53 5.98 -6.05
N ARG A 472 5.83 5.30 -5.13
CA ARG A 472 4.55 5.70 -4.52
C ARG A 472 4.67 6.70 -3.37
N GLY A 473 5.82 7.33 -3.18
CA GLY A 473 6.07 8.23 -2.05
C GLY A 473 6.28 7.51 -0.71
N GLY A 474 6.66 6.22 -0.75
CA GLY A 474 6.76 5.30 0.39
C GLY A 474 7.61 5.82 1.55
N LEU A 475 8.66 6.61 1.32
CA LEU A 475 9.34 7.29 2.42
C LEU A 475 8.37 8.28 3.07
N GLN A 476 7.58 7.79 4.03
CA GLN A 476 6.86 8.62 4.96
C GLN A 476 7.89 9.58 5.52
N GLN A 477 7.75 10.85 5.19
CA GLN A 477 8.56 11.85 5.86
C GLN A 477 8.26 11.69 7.34
N ARG A 478 9.24 11.18 8.09
CA ARG A 478 9.14 11.06 9.55
C ARG A 478 8.60 12.38 10.05
N THR A 479 7.40 12.33 10.60
CA THR A 479 6.67 13.53 11.00
C THR A 479 7.52 14.24 12.05
N GLY A 480 8.09 15.38 11.68
CA GLY A 480 8.81 16.25 12.62
C GLY A 480 7.88 16.82 13.68
N GLY A 481 8.46 17.44 14.71
CA GLY A 481 7.73 18.05 15.80
C GLY A 481 7.64 17.20 17.07
N THR A 482 6.95 17.77 18.06
CA THR A 482 6.81 17.24 19.42
C THR A 482 5.87 16.03 19.49
N LEU A 483 5.78 15.37 20.65
CA LEU A 483 4.84 14.27 20.87
C LEU A 483 3.37 14.66 20.57
N LYS A 484 2.97 15.89 20.92
CA LYS A 484 1.62 16.42 20.62
C LYS A 484 1.33 16.43 19.12
N ASN A 485 2.27 16.89 18.31
CA ASN A 485 2.12 16.93 16.85
C ASN A 485 1.99 15.52 16.26
N ARG A 486 2.71 14.54 16.82
CA ARG A 486 2.67 13.15 16.36
C ARG A 486 1.34 12.47 16.70
N ARG A 487 0.79 12.69 17.92
CA ARG A 487 -0.53 12.20 18.34
C ARG A 487 -1.64 12.69 17.40
N GLU A 488 -1.66 13.98 17.09
CA GLU A 488 -2.70 14.56 16.25
C GLU A 488 -2.64 14.03 14.80
N LYS A 489 -1.43 13.84 14.26
CA LYS A 489 -1.25 13.24 12.92
C LYS A 489 -1.69 11.77 12.89
N LYS A 490 -1.33 11.00 13.92
CA LYS A 490 -1.74 9.59 14.04
C LYS A 490 -3.27 9.45 14.10
N ARG A 491 -3.93 10.23 14.96
CA ARG A 491 -5.39 10.26 15.11
C ARG A 491 -6.11 10.53 13.79
N LYS A 492 -5.70 11.58 13.06
CA LYS A 492 -6.27 11.93 11.75
C LYS A 492 -6.13 10.83 10.70
N ARG A 493 -5.02 10.09 10.73
CA ARG A 493 -4.81 8.94 9.85
C ARG A 493 -5.70 7.76 10.23
N GLU A 494 -5.75 7.40 11.50
CA GLU A 494 -6.56 6.27 11.97
C GLU A 494 -8.06 6.49 11.71
N GLU A 495 -8.56 7.72 11.91
CA GLU A 495 -9.92 8.11 11.55
C GLU A 495 -10.23 7.92 10.07
N PHE A 496 -9.26 8.21 9.19
CA PHE A 496 -9.42 7.98 7.76
C PHE A 496 -9.50 6.47 7.42
N VAL A 497 -8.66 5.64 8.04
CA VAL A 497 -8.48 4.24 7.61
C VAL A 497 -9.64 3.34 8.05
N VAL A 498 -10.25 3.64 9.21
CA VAL A 498 -11.34 2.83 9.77
C VAL A 498 -12.60 2.82 8.88
N GLY A 499 -12.79 3.81 8.00
CA GLY A 499 -13.97 3.89 7.13
C GLY A 499 -15.26 4.13 7.94
N ASP A 500 -16.32 4.56 7.27
CA ASP A 500 -17.58 4.95 7.91
C ASP A 500 -18.15 3.79 8.75
N LYS A 501 -18.52 4.06 10.01
CA LYS A 501 -19.31 3.11 10.81
C LYS A 501 -20.68 3.00 10.13
N ASP A 502 -20.95 1.91 9.43
CA ASP A 502 -22.28 1.63 8.91
C ASP A 502 -23.27 1.65 10.08
N THR A 503 -24.09 2.69 10.15
CA THR A 503 -25.12 2.92 11.18
C THR A 503 -26.42 2.18 10.85
N SER A 504 -26.34 1.06 10.13
CA SER A 504 -27.51 0.39 9.55
C SER A 504 -27.64 -1.12 9.82
N GLU A 505 -27.20 -1.60 10.99
CA GLU A 505 -27.69 -2.90 11.50
C GLU A 505 -28.22 -2.78 12.94
N PRO A 506 -29.48 -3.18 13.21
CA PRO A 506 -29.98 -3.26 14.57
C PRO A 506 -29.32 -4.42 15.32
N GLU A 507 -28.78 -4.11 16.50
CA GLU A 507 -28.11 -5.06 17.40
C GLU A 507 -28.97 -6.29 17.67
N THR A 508 -28.67 -7.41 17.00
CA THR A 508 -29.00 -8.74 17.47
C THR A 508 -27.72 -9.56 17.56
N LYS A 509 -27.43 -10.01 18.79
CA LYS A 509 -26.25 -10.80 19.15
C LYS A 509 -26.02 -11.97 18.19
N LYS A 510 -25.01 -11.84 17.33
CA LYS A 510 -24.23 -12.96 16.78
C LYS A 510 -22.76 -12.57 16.79
N VAL A 511 -21.95 -13.39 17.46
CA VAL A 511 -20.49 -13.38 17.32
C VAL A 511 -20.20 -13.74 15.86
N ASN A 512 -19.82 -12.74 15.06
CA ASN A 512 -19.44 -12.95 13.66
C ASN A 512 -17.92 -13.14 13.56
N LEU A 513 -17.54 -14.24 12.91
CA LEU A 513 -16.18 -14.62 12.53
C LEU A 513 -15.60 -13.62 11.51
N GLY A 514 -14.27 -13.48 11.55
CA GLY A 514 -13.50 -12.44 10.87
C GLY A 514 -13.79 -12.30 9.37
N GLN A 515 -14.36 -11.16 8.99
CA GLN A 515 -14.46 -10.72 7.61
C GLN A 515 -13.61 -9.46 7.40
N GLY A 516 -12.42 -9.66 6.82
CA GLY A 516 -11.59 -8.67 6.10
C GLY A 516 -11.76 -7.20 6.53
N SER A 517 -11.41 -6.88 7.77
CA SER A 517 -11.36 -5.50 8.26
C SER A 517 -10.06 -4.83 7.82
N SER A 518 -10.11 -3.53 7.50
CA SER A 518 -8.89 -2.72 7.26
C SER A 518 -7.91 -2.89 8.43
N VAL A 519 -6.65 -3.15 8.12
CA VAL A 519 -5.63 -3.38 9.17
C VAL A 519 -5.20 -2.03 9.75
N VAL A 520 -5.83 -1.63 10.85
CA VAL A 520 -5.43 -0.47 11.66
C VAL A 520 -4.88 -0.96 12.98
N TYR A 521 -3.63 -0.61 13.27
CA TYR A 521 -3.02 -0.91 14.56
C TYR A 521 -3.20 0.25 15.55
N GLY A 522 -4.06 0.03 16.55
CA GLY A 522 -4.30 0.97 17.64
C GLY A 522 -5.50 0.53 18.48
N ARG A 523 -5.39 0.59 19.80
CA ARG A 523 -6.52 0.31 20.70
C ARG A 523 -7.57 1.41 20.49
N GLN A 524 -8.80 1.03 20.13
CA GLN A 524 -9.92 1.97 20.19
C GLN A 524 -10.23 2.22 21.67
N ASP A 525 -10.13 3.47 22.11
CA ASP A 525 -10.57 3.86 23.46
C ASP A 525 -12.09 3.63 23.56
N ILE A 526 -12.50 2.67 24.38
CA ILE A 526 -13.89 2.50 24.76
C ILE A 526 -14.14 3.44 25.95
N PRO A 527 -15.09 4.38 25.89
CA PRO A 527 -15.40 5.23 27.03
C PRO A 527 -15.80 4.39 28.25
N GLU A 528 -15.10 4.59 29.37
CA GLU A 528 -15.46 4.04 30.67
C GLU A 528 -16.80 4.63 31.13
N THR A 529 -17.92 4.02 30.78
CA THR A 529 -19.19 4.05 31.55
C THR A 529 -20.29 3.24 30.83
N VAL A 530 -20.31 1.94 31.04
CA VAL A 530 -21.56 1.17 30.98
C VAL A 530 -21.61 0.26 32.21
N SER A 531 -22.02 0.83 33.34
CA SER A 531 -22.41 0.07 34.51
C SER A 531 -23.75 -0.64 34.23
N ARG A 532 -23.73 -1.96 34.44
CA ARG A 532 -24.89 -2.85 34.36
C ARG A 532 -26.04 -2.38 35.25
N LEU A 533 -27.28 -2.46 34.76
CA LEU A 533 -28.47 -2.70 35.59
C LEU A 533 -29.43 -3.69 34.89
N PRO A 534 -30.20 -4.50 35.67
CA PRO A 534 -30.75 -5.79 35.22
C PRO A 534 -32.20 -5.70 34.66
N LEU A 535 -32.59 -6.78 33.96
CA LEU A 535 -33.93 -7.05 33.41
C LEU A 535 -35.03 -7.19 34.49
N ARG A 536 -36.19 -6.51 34.31
CA ARG A 536 -37.55 -7.12 34.32
C ARG A 536 -38.74 -6.13 34.14
N SER A 537 -39.66 -6.56 33.26
CA SER A 537 -41.15 -6.48 33.21
C SER A 537 -41.95 -5.16 33.33
N ASN A 538 -42.78 -4.93 32.29
CA ASN A 538 -44.11 -4.29 32.16
C ASN A 538 -44.56 -3.24 33.22
N THR A 539 -45.01 -2.06 32.80
CA THR A 539 -46.43 -1.63 32.57
C THR A 539 -46.50 -0.10 32.31
N THR A 540 -47.40 0.31 31.40
CA THR A 540 -48.14 1.59 31.23
C THR A 540 -47.46 2.98 31.29
N ILE A 541 -47.79 3.75 30.24
CA ILE A 541 -47.53 5.18 29.99
C ILE A 541 -48.40 6.06 30.91
N GLU A 542 -47.79 7.02 31.60
CA GLU A 542 -48.44 8.29 31.97
C GLU A 542 -47.44 9.46 31.85
N VAL A 543 -47.95 10.58 31.37
CA VAL A 543 -47.25 11.84 31.06
C VAL A 543 -47.29 12.74 32.29
N SER A 544 -46.14 13.22 32.76
CA SER A 544 -46.09 14.42 33.61
C SER A 544 -44.77 15.18 33.43
N SER A 545 -44.91 16.46 33.12
CA SER A 545 -43.89 17.49 33.02
C SER A 545 -43.22 17.81 34.37
N SER A 546 -41.88 17.84 34.42
CA SER A 546 -41.11 18.87 35.15
C SER A 546 -39.60 18.73 34.96
N SER A 547 -38.97 19.90 34.89
CA SER A 547 -37.55 20.25 34.96
C SER A 547 -36.55 19.18 35.43
N ASP A 548 -35.60 18.81 34.58
CA ASP A 548 -34.21 18.58 35.00
C ASP A 548 -33.25 18.55 33.79
N SER A 549 -32.63 19.69 33.48
CA SER A 549 -31.42 19.72 32.63
C SER A 549 -30.50 20.88 33.02
N MET A 550 -30.02 20.93 34.27
CA MET A 550 -28.89 21.79 34.59
C MET A 550 -27.58 21.07 34.26
N SER A 551 -26.80 21.63 33.31
CA SER A 551 -25.48 21.12 32.97
C SER A 551 -24.56 21.12 34.18
N ILE A 552 -23.60 20.20 34.20
CA ILE A 552 -22.57 20.09 35.26
C ILE A 552 -21.85 21.44 35.46
N GLY A 553 -21.62 22.18 34.37
CA GLY A 553 -21.05 23.53 34.40
C GLY A 553 -21.90 24.54 35.19
N MET A 554 -23.22 24.51 35.04
CA MET A 554 -24.12 25.42 35.76
C MET A 554 -24.16 25.11 37.27
N ARG A 555 -24.08 23.84 37.65
CA ARG A 555 -23.95 23.41 39.06
C ARG A 555 -22.63 23.86 39.68
N LEU A 556 -21.53 23.79 38.94
CA LEU A 556 -20.21 24.27 39.38
C LEU A 556 -20.18 25.79 39.55
N MET A 557 -20.76 26.54 38.62
CA MET A 557 -20.83 28.00 38.71
C MET A 557 -21.64 28.47 39.92
N LYS A 558 -22.81 27.86 40.18
CA LYS A 558 -23.59 28.17 41.41
C LYS A 558 -22.81 27.87 42.69
N LYS A 559 -22.07 26.75 42.75
CA LYS A 559 -21.19 26.43 43.88
C LYS A 559 -20.04 27.42 44.06
N ALA A 560 -19.59 28.05 42.98
CA ALA A 560 -18.56 29.10 42.99
C ALA A 560 -19.10 30.51 43.27
N GLY A 561 -20.36 30.64 43.71
CA GLY A 561 -20.97 31.91 44.09
C GLY A 561 -21.68 32.66 42.95
N TYR A 562 -21.90 32.02 41.80
CA TYR A 562 -22.62 32.64 40.69
C TYR A 562 -24.10 32.90 41.03
N LYS A 563 -24.53 34.15 40.81
CA LYS A 563 -25.94 34.56 40.78
C LYS A 563 -26.26 35.09 39.38
N GLU A 564 -27.44 34.74 38.88
CA GLU A 564 -27.88 35.12 37.54
C GLU A 564 -27.95 36.65 37.43
N GLY A 565 -27.25 37.23 36.45
CA GLY A 565 -27.14 38.69 36.26
C GLY A 565 -26.01 39.39 37.02
N GLN A 566 -25.14 38.66 37.75
CA GLN A 566 -24.01 39.24 38.49
C GLN A 566 -22.65 38.62 38.11
N GLY A 567 -21.58 39.30 38.49
CA GLY A 567 -20.19 38.91 38.22
C GLY A 567 -19.75 37.73 39.08
N LEU A 568 -19.01 36.78 38.49
CA LEU A 568 -18.49 35.62 39.21
C LEU A 568 -17.41 36.02 40.25
N GLY A 569 -17.62 35.70 41.54
CA GLY A 569 -16.66 35.95 42.63
C GLY A 569 -17.36 36.34 43.95
N ALA A 570 -16.68 36.14 45.09
CA ALA A 570 -17.26 36.37 46.43
C ALA A 570 -17.68 37.83 46.71
N SER A 571 -17.19 38.79 45.92
CA SER A 571 -17.52 40.22 45.99
C SER A 571 -18.16 40.73 44.69
N GLU A 572 -18.74 39.83 43.88
CA GLU A 572 -19.39 40.14 42.60
C GLU A 572 -18.46 40.82 41.56
N GLN A 573 -17.14 40.65 41.72
CA GLN A 573 -16.09 41.34 40.96
C GLN A 573 -15.88 40.80 39.54
N GLY A 574 -16.55 39.70 39.17
CA GLY A 574 -16.49 39.17 37.82
C GLY A 574 -17.17 40.10 36.82
N ARG A 575 -16.78 40.02 35.55
CA ARG A 575 -17.43 40.82 34.50
C ARG A 575 -18.87 40.36 34.28
N VAL A 576 -19.82 41.29 34.41
CA VAL A 576 -21.26 41.06 34.17
C VAL A 576 -21.61 41.13 32.69
N ASN A 577 -20.96 42.03 31.95
CA ASN A 577 -21.23 42.25 30.53
C ASN A 577 -20.28 41.43 29.65
N PRO A 578 -20.78 40.78 28.59
CA PRO A 578 -19.94 40.11 27.60
C PRO A 578 -18.93 41.11 27.02
N ILE A 579 -17.70 40.67 26.83
CA ILE A 579 -16.63 41.51 26.28
C ILE A 579 -17.03 41.90 24.86
N GLU A 580 -17.26 43.20 24.62
CA GLU A 580 -17.47 43.70 23.27
C GLU A 580 -16.22 43.44 22.43
N VAL A 581 -16.37 42.59 21.42
CA VAL A 581 -15.30 42.20 20.51
C VAL A 581 -15.23 43.27 19.42
N PHE A 582 -14.15 44.04 19.39
CA PHE A 582 -13.81 44.88 18.25
C PHE A 582 -13.46 43.93 17.08
N GLN A 583 -14.37 43.79 16.11
CA GLN A 583 -14.12 43.03 14.89
C GLN A 583 -13.12 43.80 14.01
N ARG A 584 -11.86 43.36 14.02
CA ARG A 584 -10.91 43.72 12.97
C ARG A 584 -11.31 42.99 11.69
N GLU A 585 -11.37 43.69 10.57
CA GLU A 585 -11.42 43.07 9.25
C GLU A 585 -10.12 42.29 9.02
N GLY A 586 -10.18 40.97 9.18
CA GLY A 586 -9.04 40.04 9.09
C GLY A 586 -9.09 38.95 10.15
N ASN A 587 -9.61 37.78 9.80
CA ASN A 587 -9.97 36.69 10.72
C ASN A 587 -8.80 35.74 11.06
N ALA A 588 -7.89 36.13 11.95
CA ALA A 588 -6.98 35.18 12.59
C ALA A 588 -6.95 35.39 14.12
N GLY A 589 -7.76 34.61 14.85
CA GLY A 589 -7.80 34.60 16.31
C GLY A 589 -6.76 33.67 16.94
N LEU A 590 -6.38 33.96 18.20
CA LEU A 590 -5.58 33.07 19.05
C LEU A 590 -6.33 31.75 19.28
N GLY A 591 -5.80 30.66 18.71
CA GLY A 591 -6.46 29.36 18.57
C GLY A 591 -6.53 28.88 17.11
N HIS A 592 -6.29 29.75 16.12
CA HIS A 592 -6.10 29.36 14.73
C HIS A 592 -4.67 28.84 14.52
N HIS A 593 -4.48 27.56 14.81
CA HIS A 593 -3.30 26.85 14.33
C HIS A 593 -3.44 26.68 12.82
N ARG A 594 -2.76 27.55 12.04
CA ARG A 594 -2.31 27.21 10.69
C ARG A 594 -1.67 25.83 10.80
N ALA A 595 -2.36 24.82 10.27
CA ALA A 595 -1.73 23.56 10.01
C ALA A 595 -0.55 23.90 9.11
N ALA A 596 0.67 23.73 9.61
CA ALA A 596 1.86 23.71 8.77
C ALA A 596 1.76 22.45 7.91
N ILE A 597 0.88 22.52 6.92
CA ILE A 597 0.90 21.77 5.69
C ILE A 597 1.84 22.60 4.82
N ASP A 598 2.90 21.97 4.36
CA ASP A 598 3.73 22.50 3.29
C ASP A 598 2.89 22.37 2.00
N ASP A 599 1.87 23.22 1.88
CA ASP A 599 1.05 23.46 0.70
C ASP A 599 1.38 24.89 0.28
N SER A 600 2.40 25.06 -0.57
CA SER A 600 2.75 26.37 -1.12
C SER A 600 1.74 26.91 -2.15
N ASP A 601 0.53 26.34 -2.26
CA ASP A 601 -0.44 26.73 -3.29
C ASP A 601 -1.93 26.79 -2.85
N ASP A 602 -2.31 26.52 -1.60
CA ASP A 602 -3.72 26.64 -1.15
C ASP A 602 -3.90 27.97 -0.37
N ASP A 603 -4.01 29.10 -1.09
CA ASP A 603 -4.54 30.35 -0.52
C ASP A 603 -6.06 30.20 -0.35
N ASP A 604 -6.51 29.96 0.88
CA ASP A 604 -7.88 29.56 1.30
C ASP A 604 -8.99 30.55 0.83
N ASN A 605 -8.61 31.74 0.33
CA ASN A 605 -9.50 32.76 -0.19
C ASN A 605 -9.67 32.75 -1.73
N SER A 606 -8.92 31.93 -2.45
CA SER A 606 -8.97 31.88 -3.92
C SER A 606 -9.77 30.65 -4.41
N MET A 607 -10.55 30.83 -5.48
CA MET A 607 -11.26 29.70 -6.12
C MET A 607 -10.22 28.76 -6.73
N PRO A 608 -10.21 27.45 -6.41
CA PRO A 608 -9.29 26.52 -7.01
C PRO A 608 -9.38 26.56 -8.53
N THR A 609 -8.24 26.72 -9.19
CA THR A 609 -8.14 26.53 -10.63
C THR A 609 -8.26 25.04 -10.91
N VAL A 610 -9.42 24.64 -11.39
CA VAL A 610 -9.53 23.41 -12.15
C VAL A 610 -8.99 23.74 -13.53
N PRO A 611 -8.09 22.93 -14.09
CA PRO A 611 -7.69 23.00 -15.49
C PRO A 611 -8.92 22.81 -16.40
N ASP A 612 -9.73 23.85 -16.50
CA ASP A 612 -10.92 23.95 -17.33
C ASP A 612 -10.62 24.95 -18.47
N GLU A 613 -9.50 24.79 -19.20
CA GLU A 613 -9.22 25.53 -20.44
C GLU A 613 -8.51 24.60 -21.43
N PRO A 614 -8.82 24.74 -22.74
CA PRO A 614 -8.91 23.64 -23.68
C PRO A 614 -7.53 23.05 -23.97
N PHE A 615 -7.49 21.85 -24.56
CA PHE A 615 -6.25 21.17 -24.95
C PHE A 615 -5.50 20.55 -23.76
N PHE A 616 -6.04 19.44 -23.22
CA PHE A 616 -5.19 18.48 -22.53
C PHE A 616 -4.09 18.03 -23.50
N ASP A 617 -2.90 18.58 -23.26
CA ASP A 617 -1.68 18.42 -24.03
C ASP A 617 -1.18 16.96 -24.01
N GLU A 618 -0.22 16.66 -24.87
CA GLU A 618 0.31 15.33 -25.16
C GLU A 618 0.53 14.44 -23.91
N ASN A 619 -0.41 13.53 -23.64
CA ASN A 619 -0.13 12.40 -22.76
C ASN A 619 0.96 11.55 -23.44
N LYS A 620 2.01 11.24 -22.68
CA LYS A 620 3.04 10.30 -23.10
C LYS A 620 2.36 9.00 -23.53
N LEU A 621 2.52 8.63 -24.80
CA LEU A 621 2.26 7.26 -25.23
C LEU A 621 3.08 6.33 -24.34
N PRO A 622 2.53 5.18 -23.91
CA PRO A 622 3.36 4.19 -23.27
C PRO A 622 4.49 3.81 -24.26
N PRO A 623 5.72 3.59 -23.77
CA PRO A 623 6.86 3.24 -24.62
C PRO A 623 6.54 2.03 -25.52
N SER A 624 7.11 2.03 -26.73
CA SER A 624 6.94 0.95 -27.71
C SER A 624 7.34 -0.41 -27.10
N ILE A 625 6.46 -1.39 -27.24
CA ILE A 625 6.58 -2.71 -26.59
C ILE A 625 7.60 -3.58 -27.32
N SER A 626 8.57 -4.12 -26.57
CA SER A 626 9.31 -5.32 -26.99
C SER A 626 8.45 -6.56 -26.79
N TYR A 627 8.40 -7.44 -27.79
CA TYR A 627 7.66 -8.69 -27.69
C TYR A 627 8.37 -9.65 -26.73
N SER A 628 7.71 -9.99 -25.63
CA SER A 628 8.09 -11.08 -24.74
C SER A 628 6.90 -12.00 -24.54
N GLN A 629 7.16 -13.31 -24.56
CA GLN A 629 6.14 -14.30 -24.21
C GLN A 629 5.84 -14.16 -22.72
N LEU A 630 4.59 -13.84 -22.38
CA LEU A 630 4.18 -13.64 -20.99
C LEU A 630 3.96 -14.99 -20.29
N PRO A 631 4.37 -15.14 -19.03
CA PRO A 631 4.15 -16.35 -18.25
C PRO A 631 2.71 -16.45 -17.71
N ILE A 632 1.71 -16.11 -18.52
CA ILE A 632 0.30 -16.11 -18.09
C ILE A 632 -0.25 -17.53 -18.10
N ASN A 633 -0.78 -17.95 -16.95
CA ASN A 633 -1.51 -19.20 -16.79
C ASN A 633 -2.48 -19.06 -15.60
N LYS A 634 -3.25 -20.13 -15.32
CA LYS A 634 -4.26 -20.14 -14.26
C LYS A 634 -3.69 -19.83 -12.86
N ASN A 635 -2.41 -20.12 -12.59
CA ASN A 635 -1.75 -19.84 -11.31
C ASN A 635 -1.42 -18.35 -11.11
N CYS A 636 -1.59 -17.52 -12.15
CA CYS A 636 -1.47 -16.07 -12.04
C CYS A 636 -2.71 -15.39 -11.46
N VAL A 637 -3.83 -16.13 -11.36
CA VAL A 637 -5.07 -15.60 -10.79
C VAL A 637 -5.06 -15.83 -9.29
N LEU A 638 -5.11 -14.74 -8.54
CA LEU A 638 -5.18 -14.75 -7.10
C LEU A 638 -6.60 -14.42 -6.64
N VAL A 639 -7.17 -15.34 -5.89
CA VAL A 639 -8.51 -15.22 -5.31
C VAL A 639 -8.34 -15.07 -3.79
N GLY A 640 -9.04 -14.11 -3.21
CA GLY A 640 -8.98 -13.82 -1.78
C GLY A 640 -10.31 -13.33 -1.22
N HIS A 641 -10.30 -12.83 0.00
CA HIS A 641 -11.47 -12.21 0.59
C HIS A 641 -11.83 -10.90 -0.12
N LYS A 642 -13.11 -10.53 -0.07
CA LYS A 642 -13.60 -9.30 -0.69
C LYS A 642 -13.01 -8.08 0.01
N ILE A 643 -12.32 -7.23 -0.75
CA ILE A 643 -11.81 -5.94 -0.26
C ILE A 643 -13.00 -5.02 0.01
N LYS A 644 -13.10 -4.45 1.21
CA LYS A 644 -14.16 -3.49 1.58
C LYS A 644 -13.85 -2.08 1.08
N HIS A 645 -12.60 -1.64 1.27
CA HIS A 645 -12.14 -0.31 0.91
C HIS A 645 -10.75 -0.39 0.30
N VAL A 646 -10.53 0.37 -0.77
CA VAL A 646 -9.19 0.65 -1.28
C VAL A 646 -8.67 1.81 -0.44
N ILE A 647 -7.58 1.61 0.30
CA ILE A 647 -6.95 2.66 1.14
C ILE A 647 -5.48 2.90 0.76
N SER A 648 -4.91 2.02 -0.06
CA SER A 648 -3.62 2.20 -0.73
C SER A 648 -3.71 1.71 -2.18
N SER A 649 -2.75 2.13 -3.02
CA SER A 649 -2.67 1.74 -4.43
C SER A 649 -1.21 1.51 -4.83
N LEU A 650 -0.95 0.69 -5.86
CA LEU A 650 0.37 0.54 -6.46
C LEU A 650 0.81 1.78 -7.29
N PHE A 651 -0.12 2.64 -7.67
CA PHE A 651 0.12 3.67 -8.68
C PHE A 651 -0.03 5.09 -8.14
N VAL A 652 -0.65 5.26 -6.97
CA VAL A 652 -0.96 6.57 -6.37
C VAL A 652 -0.38 6.67 -4.97
N ARG A 653 0.18 7.84 -4.65
CA ARG A 653 0.71 8.13 -3.32
C ARG A 653 -0.40 8.15 -2.26
N PRO A 654 -0.17 7.61 -1.04
CA PRO A 654 -1.19 7.57 0.02
C PRO A 654 -1.77 8.95 0.38
N ASP A 655 -0.94 10.00 0.41
CA ASP A 655 -1.39 11.36 0.76
C ASP A 655 -2.39 11.94 -0.26
N LYS A 656 -2.19 11.64 -1.55
CA LYS A 656 -3.09 12.09 -2.62
C LYS A 656 -4.37 11.29 -2.63
N PHE A 657 -4.27 9.99 -2.37
CA PHE A 657 -5.39 9.07 -2.25
C PHE A 657 -6.33 9.45 -1.10
N GLN A 658 -5.75 9.75 0.06
CA GLN A 658 -6.48 10.24 1.22
C GLN A 658 -7.20 11.55 0.93
N LYS A 659 -6.51 12.53 0.32
CA LYS A 659 -7.11 13.85 -0.02
C LYS A 659 -8.28 13.70 -0.99
N LEU A 660 -8.18 12.81 -2.00
CA LEU A 660 -9.28 12.53 -2.92
C LEU A 660 -10.53 11.99 -2.20
N TYR A 661 -10.39 10.90 -1.45
CA TYR A 661 -11.55 10.24 -0.83
C TYR A 661 -12.23 11.08 0.25
N GLN A 662 -11.46 11.78 1.08
CA GLN A 662 -12.04 12.73 2.04
C GLN A 662 -12.86 13.81 1.32
N THR A 663 -12.39 14.27 0.16
CA THR A 663 -13.13 15.28 -0.63
C THR A 663 -14.38 14.67 -1.27
N ARG A 664 -14.32 13.44 -1.80
CA ARG A 664 -15.50 12.71 -2.33
C ARG A 664 -16.59 12.54 -1.28
N GLU A 665 -16.23 12.12 -0.06
CA GLU A 665 -17.18 11.89 1.04
C GLU A 665 -17.89 13.18 1.48
N VAL A 666 -17.14 14.28 1.56
CA VAL A 666 -17.71 15.61 1.87
C VAL A 666 -18.68 16.05 0.76
N ILE A 667 -18.32 15.86 -0.51
CA ILE A 667 -19.20 16.22 -1.64
C ILE A 667 -20.45 15.32 -1.69
N HIS A 668 -20.30 14.01 -1.44
CA HIS A 668 -21.42 13.08 -1.40
C HIS A 668 -22.44 13.48 -0.33
N SER A 669 -21.96 13.75 0.89
CA SER A 669 -22.81 14.15 2.01
C SER A 669 -23.49 15.50 1.81
N LEU A 670 -22.80 16.49 1.24
CA LEU A 670 -23.34 17.86 1.09
C LEU A 670 -24.15 18.09 -0.17
N LEU A 671 -23.73 17.56 -1.32
CA LEU A 671 -24.27 17.93 -2.63
C LEU A 671 -25.05 16.81 -3.32
N VAL A 672 -24.63 15.54 -3.16
CA VAL A 672 -25.31 14.42 -3.82
C VAL A 672 -26.59 14.07 -3.07
N LYS A 673 -26.54 13.94 -1.74
CA LYS A 673 -27.73 13.68 -0.90
C LYS A 673 -28.78 14.79 -0.95
N THR A 674 -28.41 15.98 -1.36
CA THR A 674 -29.29 17.16 -1.45
C THR A 674 -29.73 17.45 -2.88
N ASP A 675 -29.49 16.53 -3.83
CA ASP A 675 -29.77 16.65 -5.27
C ASP A 675 -29.19 17.92 -5.93
N SER A 676 -28.22 18.56 -5.28
CA SER A 676 -27.65 19.83 -5.69
C SER A 676 -26.39 19.67 -6.55
N PHE A 677 -25.78 18.49 -6.54
CA PHE A 677 -24.54 18.19 -7.28
C PHE A 677 -24.63 18.58 -8.77
N LYS A 678 -25.68 18.11 -9.46
CA LYS A 678 -25.88 18.38 -10.90
C LYS A 678 -26.03 19.87 -11.18
N SER A 679 -26.69 20.61 -10.29
CA SER A 679 -26.89 22.06 -10.41
C SER A 679 -25.56 22.82 -10.34
N TYR A 680 -24.75 22.57 -9.30
CA TYR A 680 -23.44 23.22 -9.16
C TYR A 680 -22.47 22.79 -10.26
N SER A 681 -22.45 21.50 -10.58
CA SER A 681 -21.57 20.94 -11.61
C SER A 681 -21.84 21.55 -12.99
N ARG A 682 -23.11 21.66 -13.39
CA ARG A 682 -23.51 22.34 -14.64
C ARG A 682 -23.04 23.79 -14.73
N GLN A 683 -22.97 24.48 -13.59
CA GLN A 683 -22.55 25.88 -13.52
C GLN A 683 -21.04 26.08 -13.44
N LEU A 684 -20.26 25.01 -13.31
CA LEU A 684 -18.80 25.07 -13.17
C LEU A 684 -18.05 24.35 -14.28
N PHE A 685 -18.61 23.25 -14.78
CA PHE A 685 -17.94 22.38 -15.73
C PHE A 685 -18.66 22.34 -17.06
N LEU A 686 -17.86 22.41 -18.13
CA LEU A 686 -18.32 22.38 -19.50
C LEU A 686 -19.09 21.07 -19.81
N SER A 687 -18.62 19.94 -19.29
CA SER A 687 -19.19 18.59 -19.51
C SER A 687 -20.70 18.54 -19.27
N ASP A 688 -21.16 19.19 -18.20
CA ASP A 688 -22.55 19.12 -17.73
C ASP A 688 -23.43 20.21 -18.36
N SER A 689 -22.81 21.12 -19.12
CA SER A 689 -23.44 22.16 -19.93
C SER A 689 -23.36 21.87 -21.43
N LEU A 690 -22.84 20.73 -21.85
CA LEU A 690 -22.65 20.42 -23.27
C LEU A 690 -23.98 20.44 -24.03
N ASP A 691 -25.07 19.98 -23.41
CA ASP A 691 -26.44 20.01 -23.96
C ASP A 691 -26.94 21.43 -24.35
N SER A 692 -26.29 22.49 -23.87
CA SER A 692 -26.58 23.88 -24.24
C SER A 692 -25.93 24.36 -25.55
N ILE A 693 -24.98 23.59 -26.11
CA ILE A 693 -24.42 23.87 -27.43
C ILE A 693 -25.55 23.74 -28.47
N PRO A 694 -25.69 24.66 -29.45
CA PRO A 694 -26.71 24.54 -30.49
C PRO A 694 -26.46 23.27 -31.32
N PHE A 695 -27.17 22.19 -30.99
CA PHE A 695 -27.03 20.93 -31.72
C PHE A 695 -27.85 20.96 -32.99
N ASP A 696 -27.33 20.24 -33.98
CA ASP A 696 -28.21 19.73 -35.02
C ASP A 696 -29.27 18.87 -34.33
N THR A 697 -30.57 19.16 -34.53
CA THR A 697 -31.75 18.55 -33.89
C THR A 697 -31.89 17.02 -34.09
N ARG A 698 -30.84 16.40 -34.63
CA ARG A 698 -30.68 15.03 -35.08
C ARG A 698 -30.19 14.06 -34.00
N PHE A 699 -29.48 14.53 -32.97
CA PHE A 699 -29.00 13.66 -31.90
C PHE A 699 -29.99 13.65 -30.73
N GLN A 700 -30.45 12.47 -30.32
CA GLN A 700 -31.29 12.34 -29.12
C GLN A 700 -30.42 12.37 -27.86
N TYR A 701 -29.18 11.89 -27.96
CA TYR A 701 -28.22 11.83 -26.85
C TYR A 701 -26.92 12.58 -27.19
N PRO A 702 -26.98 13.93 -27.26
CA PRO A 702 -25.87 14.75 -27.75
C PRO A 702 -24.62 14.66 -26.87
N GLU A 703 -24.74 14.55 -25.55
CA GLU A 703 -23.57 14.48 -24.64
C GLU A 703 -22.70 13.25 -24.95
N THR A 704 -23.29 12.07 -25.01
CA THR A 704 -22.60 10.80 -25.29
C THR A 704 -22.07 10.76 -26.73
N ALA A 705 -22.81 11.30 -27.71
CA ALA A 705 -22.33 11.46 -29.07
C ALA A 705 -21.09 12.37 -29.17
N LEU A 706 -21.09 13.48 -28.42
CA LEU A 706 -19.94 14.40 -28.35
C LEU A 706 -18.73 13.79 -27.67
N GLN A 707 -18.92 12.94 -26.66
CA GLN A 707 -17.82 12.21 -26.03
C GLN A 707 -17.05 11.38 -27.08
N LEU A 708 -17.76 10.58 -27.89
CA LEU A 708 -17.13 9.80 -28.97
C LEU A 708 -16.57 10.69 -30.09
N SER A 709 -17.23 11.80 -30.41
CA SER A 709 -16.68 12.78 -31.33
C SER A 709 -15.32 13.33 -30.88
N SER A 710 -15.19 13.67 -29.60
CA SER A 710 -13.95 14.23 -29.06
C SER A 710 -12.81 13.21 -29.18
N LEU A 711 -13.13 11.93 -28.93
CA LEU A 711 -12.22 10.82 -29.08
C LEU A 711 -11.83 10.60 -30.55
N ASP A 712 -12.79 10.57 -31.47
CA ASP A 712 -12.51 10.36 -32.90
C ASP A 712 -11.63 11.48 -33.46
N LYS A 713 -11.88 12.74 -33.07
CA LYS A 713 -11.05 13.87 -33.49
C LYS A 713 -9.60 13.75 -32.99
N LYS A 714 -9.39 13.26 -31.76
CA LYS A 714 -8.05 13.15 -31.16
C LYS A 714 -7.30 11.92 -31.65
N PHE A 715 -7.98 10.78 -31.76
CA PHE A 715 -7.36 9.48 -31.96
C PHE A 715 -7.60 8.89 -33.35
N ASN A 716 -8.47 9.49 -34.16
CA ASN A 716 -8.88 8.99 -35.48
C ASN A 716 -9.35 7.53 -35.40
N ILE A 717 -10.37 7.28 -34.57
CA ILE A 717 -10.89 5.95 -34.24
C ILE A 717 -11.75 5.40 -35.39
N LEU A 718 -12.44 6.28 -36.12
CA LEU A 718 -13.23 5.92 -37.28
C LEU A 718 -12.37 6.04 -38.55
N PRO A 719 -12.33 5.01 -39.41
CA PRO A 719 -11.59 5.07 -40.66
C PRO A 719 -12.17 6.14 -41.58
N CYS A 720 -11.29 6.78 -42.34
CA CYS A 720 -11.63 7.69 -43.43
C CYS A 720 -11.55 6.89 -44.74
N ASP A 721 -12.42 5.89 -44.92
CA ASP A 721 -12.22 4.91 -45.97
C ASP A 721 -12.67 5.42 -47.35
N THR A 722 -11.77 5.32 -48.34
CA THR A 722 -11.98 5.71 -49.74
C THR A 722 -12.73 4.65 -50.55
N LEU A 723 -12.85 3.42 -50.02
CA LEU A 723 -13.23 2.21 -50.77
C LEU A 723 -14.71 1.75 -50.60
N ARG A 724 -15.60 2.56 -50.01
CA ARG A 724 -17.02 2.19 -49.75
C ARG A 724 -17.23 0.84 -49.03
N GLN A 725 -16.32 0.44 -48.14
CA GLN A 725 -16.52 -0.76 -47.32
C GLN A 725 -17.43 -0.44 -46.12
N GLN A 726 -18.33 -1.36 -45.76
CA GLN A 726 -19.12 -1.23 -44.54
C GLN A 726 -18.20 -1.29 -43.32
N LEU A 727 -18.40 -0.39 -42.34
CA LEU A 727 -17.70 -0.42 -41.06
C LEU A 727 -18.38 -1.42 -40.13
N PRO A 728 -17.74 -2.56 -39.79
CA PRO A 728 -18.28 -3.45 -38.79
C PRO A 728 -17.95 -2.96 -37.38
N PHE A 729 -18.97 -2.69 -36.57
CA PHE A 729 -18.78 -2.13 -35.23
C PHE A 729 -19.68 -2.78 -34.17
N LEU A 730 -19.29 -2.63 -32.91
CA LEU A 730 -20.06 -3.05 -31.75
C LEU A 730 -20.12 -1.92 -30.73
N VAL A 731 -21.31 -1.60 -30.24
CA VAL A 731 -21.50 -0.65 -29.13
C VAL A 731 -22.12 -1.37 -27.93
N VAL A 732 -21.58 -1.14 -26.73
CA VAL A 732 -22.14 -1.64 -25.47
C VAL A 732 -22.29 -0.48 -24.49
N SER A 733 -23.51 -0.07 -24.18
CA SER A 733 -23.76 1.07 -23.28
C SER A 733 -24.89 0.73 -22.32
N ASN A 734 -24.67 0.98 -21.02
CA ASN A 734 -25.70 0.80 -20.00
C ASN A 734 -26.58 2.05 -19.80
N LYS A 735 -26.37 3.12 -20.58
CA LYS A 735 -27.03 4.43 -20.40
C LYS A 735 -27.92 4.77 -21.59
N ASP A 736 -27.29 5.02 -22.73
CA ASP A 736 -27.95 5.55 -23.92
C ASP A 736 -27.29 5.10 -25.23
N GLN A 737 -27.85 5.56 -26.36
CA GLN A 737 -27.43 5.21 -27.72
C GLN A 737 -26.56 6.27 -28.42
N GLY A 738 -26.09 7.32 -27.73
CA GLY A 738 -25.40 8.46 -28.36
C GLY A 738 -24.14 8.08 -29.13
N PHE A 739 -23.40 7.05 -28.69
CA PHE A 739 -22.27 6.52 -29.47
C PHE A 739 -22.68 5.98 -30.83
N VAL A 740 -23.81 5.28 -30.91
CA VAL A 740 -24.34 4.72 -32.16
C VAL A 740 -24.78 5.85 -33.09
N GLU A 741 -25.41 6.90 -32.54
CA GLU A 741 -25.84 8.06 -33.32
C GLU A 741 -24.65 8.77 -33.97
N TYR A 742 -23.54 8.96 -33.26
CA TYR A 742 -22.33 9.58 -33.81
C TYR A 742 -21.69 8.73 -34.92
N ILE A 743 -21.51 7.42 -34.69
CA ILE A 743 -20.96 6.50 -35.69
C ILE A 743 -21.80 6.53 -36.96
N SER A 744 -23.13 6.48 -36.79
CA SER A 744 -24.08 6.47 -37.91
C SER A 744 -24.04 7.78 -38.70
N TRP A 745 -23.93 8.90 -38.00
CA TRP A 745 -23.81 10.21 -38.62
C TRP A 745 -22.54 10.35 -39.47
N GLN A 746 -21.41 9.81 -39.01
CA GLN A 746 -20.13 9.82 -39.74
C GLN A 746 -20.12 8.88 -40.96
N GLN A 747 -20.61 7.64 -40.81
CA GLN A 747 -20.41 6.57 -41.80
C GLN A 747 -21.61 6.37 -42.77
N ARG A 748 -22.76 7.00 -42.53
CA ARG A 748 -23.95 6.94 -43.40
C ARG A 748 -24.49 5.50 -43.57
N ASP A 749 -24.70 5.05 -44.81
CA ASP A 749 -25.20 3.72 -45.17
C ASP A 749 -24.11 2.64 -45.14
N LEU A 750 -22.85 3.00 -44.84
CA LEU A 750 -21.73 2.07 -44.74
C LEU A 750 -21.63 1.46 -43.34
N LEU A 751 -22.75 1.06 -42.74
CA LEU A 751 -22.82 0.54 -41.38
C LEU A 751 -23.17 -0.94 -41.40
N LYS A 752 -22.42 -1.74 -40.63
CA LYS A 752 -22.77 -3.13 -40.33
C LYS A 752 -22.43 -3.43 -38.87
N GLY A 753 -23.25 -2.97 -37.94
CA GLY A 753 -22.91 -3.10 -36.52
C GLY A 753 -24.03 -3.61 -35.64
N GLN A 754 -23.66 -3.98 -34.42
CA GLN A 754 -24.59 -4.35 -33.36
C GLN A 754 -24.47 -3.36 -32.22
N ALA A 755 -25.59 -2.99 -31.62
CA ALA A 755 -25.63 -2.14 -30.43
C ALA A 755 -26.42 -2.81 -29.31
N PHE A 756 -25.79 -2.91 -28.14
CA PHE A 756 -26.39 -3.35 -26.89
C PHE A 756 -26.62 -2.11 -26.00
N VAL A 757 -27.86 -1.67 -25.92
CA VAL A 757 -28.32 -0.48 -25.18
C VAL A 757 -29.59 -0.79 -24.38
N PRO A 758 -29.95 -0.02 -23.33
CA PRO A 758 -31.18 -0.27 -22.58
C PRO A 758 -32.42 -0.12 -23.48
N SER A 759 -33.40 -1.02 -23.36
CA SER A 759 -34.63 -0.99 -24.18
C SER A 759 -35.41 0.32 -24.04
N SER A 760 -35.32 0.99 -22.88
CA SER A 760 -35.92 2.31 -22.63
C SER A 760 -35.32 3.43 -23.49
N SER A 761 -34.14 3.22 -24.06
CA SER A 761 -33.41 4.21 -24.86
C SER A 761 -33.65 4.05 -26.37
N LEU A 762 -34.39 3.02 -26.79
CA LEU A 762 -34.78 2.79 -28.19
C LEU A 762 -35.97 3.69 -28.53
N SER A 763 -35.76 4.69 -29.40
CA SER A 763 -36.84 5.57 -29.89
C SER A 763 -37.18 5.32 -31.35
N SER A 764 -38.45 5.55 -31.72
CA SER A 764 -38.93 5.38 -33.09
C SER A 764 -38.50 6.48 -34.07
N ASN A 765 -37.91 7.55 -33.55
CA ASN A 765 -37.42 8.69 -34.31
C ASN A 765 -35.89 8.69 -34.49
N SER A 766 -35.22 7.57 -34.19
CA SER A 766 -33.76 7.48 -34.34
C SER A 766 -33.34 7.50 -35.82
N ILE A 767 -32.19 8.10 -36.10
CA ILE A 767 -31.56 8.19 -37.44
C ILE A 767 -31.06 6.82 -37.95
N ILE A 768 -31.27 5.76 -37.16
CA ILE A 768 -30.59 4.48 -37.27
C ILE A 768 -31.61 3.41 -37.69
N SER A 769 -31.22 2.56 -38.63
CA SER A 769 -32.05 1.42 -39.01
C SER A 769 -32.23 0.45 -37.84
N TYR A 770 -33.47 0.05 -37.52
CA TYR A 770 -33.78 -0.93 -36.48
C TYR A 770 -33.01 -2.25 -36.61
N HIS A 771 -32.54 -2.58 -37.82
CA HIS A 771 -31.74 -3.78 -38.11
C HIS A 771 -30.34 -3.78 -37.44
N LEU A 772 -29.88 -2.65 -36.91
CA LEU A 772 -28.60 -2.51 -36.18
C LEU A 772 -28.72 -2.77 -34.67
N PHE A 773 -29.94 -2.91 -34.14
CA PHE A 773 -30.18 -3.10 -32.71
C PHE A 773 -30.54 -4.55 -32.40
N THR A 774 -29.99 -5.08 -31.31
CA THR A 774 -30.39 -6.38 -30.76
C THR A 774 -30.78 -6.16 -29.29
N GLU A 775 -31.95 -6.65 -28.89
CA GLU A 775 -32.42 -6.52 -27.50
C GLU A 775 -31.51 -7.26 -26.51
N PHE A 776 -31.51 -6.79 -25.27
CA PHE A 776 -30.59 -7.15 -24.19
C PHE A 776 -30.67 -8.63 -23.81
N PHE A 777 -29.59 -9.40 -24.03
CA PHE A 777 -29.44 -10.77 -23.51
C PHE A 777 -27.99 -11.11 -23.16
N THR A 778 -27.33 -10.31 -22.30
CA THR A 778 -25.97 -10.53 -21.74
C THR A 778 -24.77 -10.40 -22.70
N VAL A 779 -23.63 -9.88 -22.20
CA VAL A 779 -22.34 -9.70 -22.93
C VAL A 779 -21.74 -11.04 -23.42
N ASP A 780 -22.30 -12.17 -22.98
CA ASP A 780 -21.86 -13.53 -23.33
C ASP A 780 -22.45 -14.08 -24.64
N GLN A 781 -23.33 -13.35 -25.32
CA GLN A 781 -23.81 -13.80 -26.62
C GLN A 781 -22.67 -13.82 -27.66
N PRO A 782 -22.54 -14.89 -28.46
CA PRO A 782 -21.53 -14.96 -29.49
C PRO A 782 -21.87 -13.97 -30.62
N VAL A 783 -21.14 -12.87 -30.69
CA VAL A 783 -21.10 -12.04 -31.90
C VAL A 783 -20.44 -12.88 -32.99
N ARG A 784 -21.22 -13.28 -33.99
CA ARG A 784 -20.80 -14.24 -35.03
C ARG A 784 -19.83 -13.63 -36.06
N GLU A 785 -19.69 -12.31 -36.08
CA GLU A 785 -18.91 -11.60 -37.08
C GLU A 785 -17.77 -10.78 -36.46
N LYS A 786 -16.63 -10.72 -37.16
CA LYS A 786 -15.50 -9.89 -36.75
C LYS A 786 -15.83 -8.41 -36.96
N VAL A 787 -15.44 -7.57 -35.99
CA VAL A 787 -15.66 -6.11 -36.01
C VAL A 787 -14.34 -5.34 -35.99
N SER A 788 -14.31 -4.14 -36.56
CA SER A 788 -13.12 -3.29 -36.58
C SER A 788 -13.15 -2.21 -35.49
N LEU A 789 -14.31 -1.95 -34.89
CA LEU A 789 -14.48 -0.99 -33.80
C LEU A 789 -15.39 -1.53 -32.70
N ILE A 790 -14.96 -1.39 -31.44
CA ILE A 790 -15.79 -1.64 -30.27
C ILE A 790 -15.77 -0.40 -29.37
N VAL A 791 -16.95 0.11 -29.01
CA VAL A 791 -17.12 1.25 -28.08
C VAL A 791 -18.00 0.82 -26.91
N ALA A 792 -17.54 1.03 -25.68
CA ALA A 792 -18.28 0.64 -24.49
C ALA A 792 -18.34 1.73 -23.40
N ASP A 793 -19.43 1.78 -22.62
CA ASP A 793 -19.54 2.54 -21.36
C ASP A 793 -20.03 1.62 -20.23
N ILE A 794 -19.14 1.40 -19.26
CA ILE A 794 -19.39 0.62 -18.04
C ILE A 794 -19.16 1.45 -16.77
N SER A 795 -19.10 2.78 -16.89
CA SER A 795 -18.80 3.63 -15.74
C SER A 795 -19.94 3.63 -14.72
N ALA A 796 -19.56 3.72 -13.44
CA ALA A 796 -20.52 3.76 -12.34
C ALA A 796 -21.33 5.07 -12.35
N SER A 797 -22.49 5.05 -11.70
CA SER A 797 -23.27 6.29 -11.50
C SER A 797 -22.52 7.26 -10.56
N PRO A 798 -22.77 8.59 -10.67
CA PRO A 798 -22.14 9.58 -9.80
C PRO A 798 -22.31 9.31 -8.30
N ASP A 799 -23.47 8.82 -7.87
CA ASP A 799 -23.73 8.47 -6.46
C ASP A 799 -22.80 7.37 -5.96
N VAL A 800 -22.70 6.26 -6.71
CA VAL A 800 -21.83 5.13 -6.38
C VAL A 800 -20.36 5.54 -6.41
N ALA A 801 -19.97 6.31 -7.44
CA ALA A 801 -18.61 6.79 -7.65
C ALA A 801 -18.09 7.68 -6.52
N LEU A 802 -18.94 8.53 -5.95
CA LEU A 802 -18.57 9.47 -4.88
C LEU A 802 -18.74 8.86 -3.48
N LYS A 803 -19.64 7.89 -3.31
CA LYS A 803 -19.87 7.20 -2.03
C LYS A 803 -18.81 6.12 -1.74
N SER A 804 -18.42 5.36 -2.76
CA SER A 804 -17.58 4.17 -2.58
C SER A 804 -16.10 4.50 -2.69
N ARG A 805 -15.31 4.03 -1.72
CA ARG A 805 -13.84 3.97 -1.84
C ARG A 805 -13.36 2.77 -2.69
N TYR A 806 -14.27 1.95 -3.23
CA TYR A 806 -13.94 0.83 -4.10
C TYR A 806 -14.86 0.76 -5.32
N VAL A 807 -14.88 1.81 -6.13
CA VAL A 807 -15.74 1.92 -7.34
C VAL A 807 -15.42 0.84 -8.38
N GLU A 808 -14.16 0.44 -8.50
CA GLU A 808 -13.69 -0.60 -9.43
C GLU A 808 -14.38 -1.96 -9.25
N TYR A 809 -14.85 -2.26 -8.03
CA TYR A 809 -15.56 -3.51 -7.75
C TYR A 809 -16.80 -3.68 -8.64
N GLU A 810 -17.55 -2.60 -8.86
CA GLU A 810 -18.81 -2.59 -9.63
C GLU A 810 -18.60 -2.92 -11.11
N MET A 811 -17.40 -2.65 -11.65
CA MET A 811 -17.11 -2.85 -13.07
C MET A 811 -16.26 -4.08 -13.39
N LYS A 812 -15.72 -4.79 -12.38
CA LYS A 812 -14.76 -5.90 -12.61
C LYS A 812 -15.27 -6.95 -13.62
N LEU A 813 -16.47 -7.46 -13.39
CA LEU A 813 -17.05 -8.51 -14.22
C LEU A 813 -17.29 -8.01 -15.65
N GLN A 814 -17.96 -6.85 -15.78
CA GLN A 814 -18.28 -6.27 -17.07
C GLN A 814 -17.02 -5.90 -17.88
N LEU A 815 -16.03 -5.28 -17.23
CA LEU A 815 -14.75 -4.94 -17.84
C LEU A 815 -14.04 -6.20 -18.38
N THR A 816 -13.95 -7.25 -17.56
CA THR A 816 -13.31 -8.51 -17.97
C THR A 816 -14.02 -9.15 -19.15
N GLN A 817 -15.36 -9.23 -19.10
CA GLN A 817 -16.18 -9.78 -20.17
C GLN A 817 -16.03 -8.99 -21.47
N LEU A 818 -16.02 -7.66 -21.39
CA LEU A 818 -15.84 -6.78 -22.55
C LEU A 818 -14.44 -6.89 -23.14
N CYS A 819 -13.38 -6.89 -22.33
CA CYS A 819 -12.01 -7.05 -22.82
C CYS A 819 -11.85 -8.41 -23.52
N ARG A 820 -12.36 -9.48 -22.89
CA ARG A 820 -12.37 -10.82 -23.47
C ARG A 820 -13.13 -10.85 -24.80
N HIS A 821 -14.31 -10.25 -24.86
CA HIS A 821 -15.12 -10.17 -26.07
C HIS A 821 -14.39 -9.37 -27.16
N ALA A 822 -13.77 -8.25 -26.80
CA ALA A 822 -13.01 -7.42 -27.72
C ALA A 822 -11.87 -8.19 -28.37
N LEU A 823 -11.08 -8.94 -27.58
CA LEU A 823 -10.00 -9.77 -28.11
C LEU A 823 -10.52 -10.92 -28.99
N LYS A 824 -11.72 -11.48 -28.70
CA LYS A 824 -12.33 -12.52 -29.56
C LYS A 824 -12.83 -11.96 -30.89
N CYS A 825 -13.46 -10.79 -30.89
CA CYS A 825 -14.24 -10.30 -32.04
C CYS A 825 -13.52 -9.26 -32.90
N LEU A 826 -12.48 -8.59 -32.40
CA LEU A 826 -11.77 -7.59 -33.21
C LEU A 826 -11.03 -8.20 -34.40
N THR A 827 -11.05 -7.49 -35.52
CA THR A 827 -10.14 -7.71 -36.66
C THR A 827 -8.75 -7.18 -36.35
N GLU A 828 -7.73 -7.68 -37.05
CA GLU A 828 -6.39 -7.10 -36.99
C GLU A 828 -6.45 -5.60 -37.30
N ASN A 829 -5.67 -4.81 -36.55
CA ASN A 829 -5.67 -3.34 -36.56
C ASN A 829 -6.95 -2.65 -36.04
N GLY A 830 -7.95 -3.41 -35.57
CA GLY A 830 -9.17 -2.83 -34.99
C GLY A 830 -8.93 -2.01 -33.71
N HIS A 831 -9.95 -1.26 -33.31
CA HIS A 831 -9.91 -0.33 -32.17
C HIS A 831 -10.91 -0.73 -31.08
N PHE A 832 -10.50 -0.57 -29.81
CA PHE A 832 -11.36 -0.77 -28.64
C PHE A 832 -11.33 0.47 -27.77
N VAL A 833 -12.51 1.00 -27.45
CA VAL A 833 -12.69 2.19 -26.62
C VAL A 833 -13.66 1.85 -25.50
N CYS A 834 -13.27 2.07 -24.26
CA CYS A 834 -14.11 1.75 -23.11
C CYS A 834 -14.07 2.86 -22.07
N LYS A 835 -15.23 3.38 -21.68
CA LYS A 835 -15.37 4.30 -20.55
C LYS A 835 -15.40 3.51 -19.24
N VAL A 836 -14.46 3.82 -18.35
CA VAL A 836 -14.24 3.15 -17.06
C VAL A 836 -14.17 4.18 -15.93
N SER A 837 -14.39 3.77 -14.69
CA SER A 837 -14.12 4.62 -13.52
C SER A 837 -12.68 4.41 -13.05
N ASP A 838 -12.40 4.27 -11.74
CA ASP A 838 -11.03 4.28 -11.19
C ASP A 838 -10.11 3.18 -11.74
N VAL A 839 -8.79 3.39 -11.65
CA VAL A 839 -7.74 2.47 -12.14
C VAL A 839 -6.64 2.27 -11.09
N PHE A 840 -7.05 2.05 -9.84
CA PHE A 840 -6.15 2.03 -8.68
C PHE A 840 -5.76 0.64 -8.22
N THR A 841 -6.57 -0.38 -8.53
CA THR A 841 -6.30 -1.76 -8.11
C THR A 841 -5.40 -2.52 -9.08
N ARG A 842 -4.65 -3.49 -8.55
CA ARG A 842 -3.84 -4.44 -9.32
C ARG A 842 -4.68 -5.29 -10.25
N PHE A 843 -5.91 -5.62 -9.87
CA PHE A 843 -6.86 -6.30 -10.75
C PHE A 843 -7.06 -5.51 -12.04
N THR A 844 -7.46 -4.24 -11.93
CA THR A 844 -7.72 -3.36 -13.08
C THR A 844 -6.44 -3.09 -13.87
N ALA A 845 -5.32 -2.87 -13.18
CA ALA A 845 -4.01 -2.74 -13.83
C ALA A 845 -3.62 -4.00 -14.61
N GLY A 846 -3.95 -5.19 -14.10
CA GLY A 846 -3.78 -6.47 -14.79
C GLY A 846 -4.58 -6.52 -16.10
N VAL A 847 -5.83 -6.08 -16.09
CA VAL A 847 -6.65 -6.00 -17.32
C VAL A 847 -6.02 -5.03 -18.32
N ILE A 848 -5.62 -3.85 -17.86
CA ILE A 848 -4.97 -2.83 -18.71
C ILE A 848 -3.65 -3.35 -19.25
N TYR A 849 -2.88 -4.13 -18.48
CA TYR A 849 -1.62 -4.72 -18.92
C TYR A 849 -1.83 -5.76 -20.05
N LEU A 850 -2.88 -6.60 -19.96
CA LEU A 850 -3.24 -7.54 -21.04
C LEU A 850 -3.63 -6.79 -22.33
N LEU A 851 -4.35 -5.68 -22.20
CA LEU A 851 -4.69 -4.81 -23.33
C LEU A 851 -3.44 -4.11 -23.89
N TYR A 852 -2.57 -3.59 -23.04
CA TYR A 852 -1.30 -2.99 -23.43
C TYR A 852 -0.50 -3.95 -24.32
N LYS A 853 -0.43 -5.24 -23.98
CA LYS A 853 0.28 -6.26 -24.77
C LYS A 853 -0.49 -6.73 -26.03
N SER A 854 -1.78 -6.42 -26.14
CA SER A 854 -2.67 -6.85 -27.23
C SER A 854 -2.88 -5.80 -28.32
N PHE A 855 -2.49 -4.54 -28.08
CA PHE A 855 -2.71 -3.43 -29.01
C PHE A 855 -1.40 -2.71 -29.33
N LYS A 856 -1.34 -2.01 -30.46
CA LYS A 856 -0.18 -1.19 -30.84
C LYS A 856 0.00 -0.02 -29.88
N ASN A 857 -1.12 0.64 -29.52
CA ASN A 857 -1.14 1.77 -28.59
C ASN A 857 -2.29 1.63 -27.60
N ILE A 858 -2.07 2.09 -26.37
CA ILE A 858 -3.10 2.21 -25.34
C ILE A 858 -2.98 3.58 -24.66
N GLN A 859 -4.12 4.22 -24.38
CA GLN A 859 -4.16 5.49 -23.68
C GLN A 859 -5.31 5.54 -22.68
N ILE A 860 -5.03 5.99 -21.46
CA ILE A 860 -6.00 6.40 -20.46
C ILE A 860 -6.19 7.91 -20.63
N TRP A 861 -7.40 8.32 -20.97
CA TRP A 861 -7.69 9.70 -21.33
C TRP A 861 -8.99 10.20 -20.74
N LYS A 862 -8.96 11.37 -20.12
CA LYS A 862 -10.15 12.07 -19.63
C LYS A 862 -10.40 13.29 -20.52
N SER A 863 -11.45 13.20 -21.33
CA SER A 863 -11.88 14.30 -22.19
C SER A 863 -12.44 15.46 -21.37
N PHE A 864 -12.39 16.67 -21.91
CA PHE A 864 -13.17 17.81 -21.40
C PHE A 864 -14.69 17.56 -21.48
N THR A 865 -15.12 16.57 -22.27
CA THR A 865 -16.52 16.12 -22.35
C THR A 865 -16.94 15.21 -21.19
N LEU A 866 -16.02 14.84 -20.30
CA LEU A 866 -16.29 14.11 -19.07
C LEU A 866 -16.20 15.06 -17.87
N ASN A 867 -17.08 14.85 -16.90
CA ASN A 867 -17.09 15.65 -15.69
C ASN A 867 -15.75 15.50 -14.92
N PRO A 868 -15.01 16.60 -14.68
CA PRO A 868 -13.71 16.56 -14.02
C PRO A 868 -13.82 16.15 -12.54
N ALA A 869 -14.96 16.35 -11.89
CA ALA A 869 -15.22 15.96 -10.51
C ALA A 869 -15.69 14.51 -10.34
N LEU A 870 -15.86 13.77 -11.43
CA LEU A 870 -16.20 12.35 -11.40
C LEU A 870 -15.00 11.50 -11.81
N PRO A 871 -14.95 10.23 -11.39
CA PRO A 871 -13.86 9.34 -11.79
C PRO A 871 -13.78 9.23 -13.32
N ASP A 872 -14.84 8.85 -14.02
CA ASP A 872 -14.93 8.58 -15.47
C ASP A 872 -13.77 9.01 -16.38
N ARG A 873 -13.22 8.04 -17.12
CA ARG A 873 -12.20 8.21 -18.16
C ARG A 873 -12.35 7.16 -19.27
N PHE A 874 -11.70 7.38 -20.40
CA PHE A 874 -11.65 6.44 -21.51
C PHE A 874 -10.34 5.67 -21.55
N LEU A 875 -10.45 4.35 -21.72
CA LEU A 875 -9.38 3.48 -22.17
C LEU A 875 -9.46 3.33 -23.69
N VAL A 876 -8.49 3.89 -24.40
CA VAL A 876 -8.42 3.92 -25.87
C VAL A 876 -7.32 2.96 -26.32
N CYS A 877 -7.70 1.84 -26.91
CA CYS A 877 -6.80 0.80 -27.42
C CYS A 877 -6.83 0.80 -28.94
N GLN A 878 -5.68 1.02 -29.58
CA GLN A 878 -5.60 1.16 -31.04
C GLN A 878 -4.71 0.10 -31.67
N GLY A 879 -5.18 -0.49 -32.77
CA GLY A 879 -4.39 -1.40 -33.57
C GLY A 879 -4.28 -2.77 -32.92
N TYR A 880 -5.38 -3.53 -32.87
CA TYR A 880 -5.41 -4.88 -32.30
C TYR A 880 -4.41 -5.83 -32.98
N LEU A 881 -3.72 -6.65 -32.18
CA LEU A 881 -2.67 -7.60 -32.61
C LEU A 881 -3.06 -9.05 -32.25
N PRO A 882 -3.85 -9.74 -33.07
CA PRO A 882 -4.44 -11.05 -32.73
C PRO A 882 -3.43 -12.12 -32.30
N ILE A 883 -2.28 -12.18 -32.97
CA ILE A 883 -1.21 -13.17 -32.71
C ILE A 883 -0.73 -13.11 -31.25
N ARG A 884 -0.80 -11.93 -30.61
CA ARG A 884 -0.33 -11.72 -29.23
C ARG A 884 -1.37 -12.10 -28.17
N SER A 885 -2.63 -12.27 -28.55
CA SER A 885 -3.75 -12.28 -27.60
C SER A 885 -4.40 -13.64 -27.39
N THR A 886 -4.05 -14.67 -28.17
CA THR A 886 -4.69 -16.00 -28.09
C THR A 886 -4.67 -16.56 -26.66
N GLY A 887 -3.51 -16.54 -25.98
CA GLY A 887 -3.40 -17.00 -24.60
C GLY A 887 -4.10 -16.11 -23.57
N PHE A 888 -4.32 -14.82 -23.87
CA PHE A 888 -5.01 -13.90 -22.96
C PHE A 888 -6.51 -14.11 -22.99
N ILE A 889 -7.05 -14.53 -24.13
CA ILE A 889 -8.47 -14.85 -24.28
C ILE A 889 -8.85 -16.01 -23.35
N GLU A 890 -8.10 -17.11 -23.39
CA GLU A 890 -8.30 -18.27 -22.51
C GLU A 890 -8.14 -17.91 -21.03
N HIS A 891 -7.16 -17.06 -20.73
CA HIS A 891 -6.95 -16.55 -19.37
C HIS A 891 -8.12 -15.71 -18.87
N LEU A 892 -8.64 -14.78 -19.69
CA LEU A 892 -9.80 -13.96 -19.34
C LEU A 892 -11.10 -14.77 -19.25
N ASP A 893 -11.25 -15.85 -20.03
CA ASP A 893 -12.33 -16.83 -19.86
C ASP A 893 -12.27 -17.44 -18.44
N TYR A 894 -11.09 -17.86 -17.99
CA TYR A 894 -10.91 -18.39 -16.64
C TYR A 894 -11.17 -17.34 -15.56
N VAL A 895 -10.66 -16.10 -15.71
CA VAL A 895 -10.92 -15.00 -14.77
C VAL A 895 -12.41 -14.68 -14.67
N THR A 896 -13.12 -14.65 -15.81
CA THR A 896 -14.57 -14.40 -15.84
C THR A 896 -15.31 -15.47 -15.05
N ALA A 897 -14.95 -16.74 -15.22
CA ALA A 897 -15.54 -17.82 -14.43
C ALA A 897 -15.31 -17.64 -12.92
N GLN A 898 -14.10 -17.23 -12.50
CA GLN A 898 -13.82 -16.96 -11.07
C GLN A 898 -14.64 -15.79 -10.53
N LEU A 899 -14.80 -14.70 -11.28
CA LEU A 899 -15.58 -13.52 -10.87
C LEU A 899 -17.07 -13.83 -10.68
N THR A 900 -17.61 -14.86 -11.35
CA THR A 900 -19.02 -15.28 -11.16
C THR A 900 -19.25 -16.11 -9.90
N VAL A 901 -18.19 -16.56 -9.21
CA VAL A 901 -18.30 -17.34 -7.98
C VAL A 901 -18.42 -16.39 -6.78
N ASN A 902 -19.66 -16.19 -6.29
CA ASN A 902 -20.03 -15.20 -5.24
C ASN A 902 -19.38 -15.34 -3.85
N ARG A 903 -18.37 -16.20 -3.64
CA ARG A 903 -17.77 -16.45 -2.32
C ARG A 903 -16.48 -15.66 -2.05
N SER A 904 -15.81 -15.15 -3.08
CA SER A 904 -14.47 -14.57 -2.99
C SER A 904 -14.25 -13.50 -4.07
N ASP A 905 -13.25 -12.64 -3.91
CA ASP A 905 -12.88 -11.62 -4.89
C ASP A 905 -11.59 -12.01 -5.63
N VAL A 906 -11.49 -11.61 -6.90
CA VAL A 906 -10.27 -11.80 -7.71
C VAL A 906 -9.42 -10.56 -7.54
N LEU A 907 -8.27 -10.71 -6.87
CA LEU A 907 -7.40 -9.61 -6.48
C LEU A 907 -6.34 -9.31 -7.53
N GLU A 908 -5.82 -10.35 -8.18
CA GLU A 908 -4.73 -10.27 -9.14
C GLU A 908 -5.01 -11.25 -10.29
N ILE A 909 -4.73 -10.81 -11.53
CA ILE A 909 -4.87 -11.65 -12.73
C ILE A 909 -3.59 -11.72 -13.56
N VAL A 910 -2.58 -10.93 -13.21
CA VAL A 910 -1.26 -10.92 -13.84
C VAL A 910 -0.23 -10.83 -12.71
N PRO A 911 0.86 -11.61 -12.74
CA PRO A 911 1.89 -11.58 -11.69
C PRO A 911 2.41 -10.17 -11.40
N ILE A 912 2.66 -9.88 -10.12
CA ILE A 912 3.12 -8.55 -9.69
C ILE A 912 4.35 -8.03 -10.44
N ASN A 913 5.30 -8.90 -10.80
CA ASN A 913 6.51 -8.51 -11.55
C ASN A 913 6.20 -7.95 -12.95
N CYS A 914 5.09 -8.36 -13.58
CA CYS A 914 4.64 -7.76 -14.84
C CYS A 914 4.08 -6.35 -14.62
N LEU A 915 3.34 -6.12 -13.53
CA LEU A 915 2.80 -4.79 -13.18
C LEU A 915 3.90 -3.81 -12.77
N LEU A 916 5.06 -4.34 -12.37
CA LEU A 916 6.28 -3.60 -12.03
C LEU A 916 7.25 -3.43 -13.21
N GLU A 917 6.85 -3.82 -14.43
CA GLU A 917 7.60 -3.45 -15.64
C GLU A 917 7.70 -1.93 -15.70
N ARG A 918 8.94 -1.41 -15.73
CA ARG A 918 9.25 0.00 -15.51
C ARG A 918 8.42 0.93 -16.40
N GLU A 919 8.35 0.63 -17.70
CA GLU A 919 7.63 1.44 -18.69
C GLU A 919 6.13 1.49 -18.41
N PHE A 920 5.53 0.35 -18.11
CA PHE A 920 4.11 0.23 -17.81
C PHE A 920 3.77 0.87 -16.45
N GLN A 921 4.57 0.60 -15.44
CA GLN A 921 4.38 1.12 -14.08
C GLN A 921 4.46 2.65 -14.07
N ILE A 922 5.47 3.25 -14.70
CA ILE A 922 5.61 4.71 -14.78
C ILE A 922 4.40 5.30 -15.50
N TYR A 923 4.00 4.73 -16.63
CA TYR A 923 2.85 5.19 -17.39
C TYR A 923 1.56 5.19 -16.56
N LEU A 924 1.27 4.10 -15.86
CA LEU A 924 0.06 3.96 -15.07
C LEU A 924 0.10 4.84 -13.80
N ALA A 925 1.26 4.97 -13.16
CA ALA A 925 1.45 5.85 -12.00
C ALA A 925 1.29 7.34 -12.37
N ASP A 926 1.94 7.79 -13.44
CA ASP A 926 1.80 9.17 -13.93
C ASP A 926 0.34 9.47 -14.31
N SER A 927 -0.31 8.55 -15.02
CA SER A 927 -1.72 8.69 -15.42
C SER A 927 -2.65 8.74 -14.21
N ALA A 928 -2.51 7.81 -13.26
CA ALA A 928 -3.37 7.74 -12.08
C ALA A 928 -3.17 8.96 -11.16
N LEU A 929 -1.92 9.38 -10.92
CA LEU A 929 -1.61 10.55 -10.11
C LEU A 929 -2.17 11.83 -10.72
N TYR A 930 -2.01 12.02 -12.03
CA TYR A 930 -2.57 13.16 -12.75
C TYR A 930 -4.09 13.22 -12.58
N LEU A 931 -4.79 12.11 -12.86
CA LEU A 931 -6.26 12.04 -12.77
C LEU A 931 -6.77 12.31 -11.34
N VAL A 932 -6.10 11.76 -10.32
CA VAL A 932 -6.43 11.99 -8.90
C VAL A 932 -6.31 13.46 -8.53
N GLN A 933 -5.27 14.14 -9.00
CA GLN A 933 -5.07 15.57 -8.72
C GLN A 933 -6.15 16.43 -9.39
N GLN A 934 -6.46 16.15 -10.66
CA GLN A 934 -7.52 16.85 -11.40
C GLN A 934 -8.88 16.70 -10.71
N GLU A 935 -9.23 15.48 -10.34
CA GLU A 935 -10.51 15.20 -9.68
C GLU A 935 -10.60 15.88 -8.31
N THR A 936 -9.52 15.84 -7.53
CA THR A 936 -9.46 16.50 -6.22
C THR A 936 -9.64 18.02 -6.36
N GLN A 937 -9.00 18.65 -7.34
CA GLN A 937 -9.16 20.09 -7.61
C GLN A 937 -10.60 20.43 -8.02
N ALA A 938 -11.22 19.60 -8.87
CA ALA A 938 -12.60 19.77 -9.30
C ALA A 938 -13.61 19.67 -8.15
N LEU A 939 -13.45 18.67 -7.29
CA LEU A 939 -14.25 18.52 -6.08
C LEU A 939 -14.05 19.70 -5.10
N LYS A 940 -12.82 20.19 -4.93
CA LYS A 940 -12.54 21.39 -4.13
C LYS A 940 -13.22 22.65 -4.70
N LYS A 941 -13.22 22.83 -6.02
CA LYS A 941 -13.92 23.96 -6.68
C LYS A 941 -15.43 23.90 -6.44
N LEU A 942 -16.04 22.72 -6.56
CA LEU A 942 -17.45 22.51 -6.20
C LEU A 942 -17.73 22.92 -4.74
N LEU A 943 -16.88 22.46 -3.81
CA LEU A 943 -17.02 22.78 -2.39
C LEU A 943 -16.87 24.28 -2.11
N TRP A 944 -15.91 24.94 -2.76
CA TRP A 944 -15.70 26.38 -2.65
C TRP A 944 -16.92 27.17 -3.13
N CYS A 945 -17.49 26.81 -4.28
CA CYS A 945 -18.69 27.46 -4.84
C CYS A 945 -19.92 27.25 -3.95
N HIS A 946 -20.11 26.05 -3.42
CA HIS A 946 -21.19 25.77 -2.48
C HIS A 946 -21.08 26.63 -1.21
N ARG A 947 -19.87 26.77 -0.65
CA ARG A 947 -19.63 27.55 0.58
C ARG A 947 -19.76 29.07 0.41
N ASN A 948 -19.45 29.58 -0.78
CA ASN A 948 -19.41 31.03 -1.03
C ASN A 948 -20.65 31.56 -1.75
N GLU A 949 -21.60 30.69 -2.13
CA GLU A 949 -22.74 31.03 -3.01
C GLU A 949 -22.33 31.75 -4.31
N LYS A 950 -21.05 31.66 -4.68
CA LYS A 950 -20.47 32.33 -5.85
C LYS A 950 -20.60 31.43 -7.07
N LEU A 951 -21.42 31.86 -8.01
CA LEU A 951 -21.66 31.17 -9.27
C LEU A 951 -20.94 31.92 -10.40
N SER A 952 -19.91 31.30 -10.98
CA SER A 952 -19.12 31.86 -12.08
C SER A 952 -19.79 31.57 -13.43
N SER A 953 -20.88 32.27 -13.74
CA SER A 953 -21.62 32.04 -15.00
C SER A 953 -20.92 32.59 -16.26
N MET A 954 -19.89 33.45 -16.12
CA MET A 954 -19.24 34.14 -17.24
C MET A 954 -18.16 33.31 -17.96
N SER A 955 -17.45 32.41 -17.27
CA SER A 955 -16.34 31.63 -17.86
C SER A 955 -16.84 30.53 -18.81
N ILE A 956 -17.92 29.84 -18.46
CA ILE A 956 -18.43 28.68 -19.22
C ILE A 956 -18.93 29.07 -20.62
N LYS A 957 -19.55 30.25 -20.78
CA LYS A 957 -20.07 30.68 -22.09
C LYS A 957 -18.98 30.79 -23.15
N LYS A 958 -17.79 31.28 -22.79
CA LYS A 958 -16.64 31.35 -23.69
C LYS A 958 -16.15 29.95 -24.08
N HIS A 959 -15.99 29.06 -23.11
CA HIS A 959 -15.53 27.69 -23.36
C HIS A 959 -16.56 26.84 -24.09
N LEU A 960 -17.86 27.09 -23.92
CA LEU A 960 -18.91 26.47 -24.73
C LEU A 960 -18.76 26.79 -26.22
N ILE A 961 -18.41 28.03 -26.56
CA ILE A 961 -18.16 28.44 -27.96
C ILE A 961 -16.91 27.75 -28.51
N GLU A 962 -15.83 27.71 -27.74
CA GLU A 962 -14.59 27.02 -28.13
C GLU A 962 -14.81 25.50 -28.28
N ALA A 963 -15.55 24.88 -27.36
CA ALA A 963 -15.94 23.48 -27.42
C ALA A 963 -16.85 23.20 -28.62
N ALA A 964 -17.82 24.07 -28.90
CA ALA A 964 -18.65 23.99 -30.09
C ALA A 964 -17.79 24.07 -31.36
N ASN A 965 -16.79 24.96 -31.41
CA ASN A 965 -15.85 25.04 -32.55
C ASN A 965 -14.97 23.78 -32.68
N LEU A 966 -14.56 23.17 -31.56
CA LEU A 966 -13.81 21.92 -31.57
C LEU A 966 -14.67 20.72 -32.01
N LEU A 967 -15.93 20.71 -31.59
CA LEU A 967 -16.88 19.64 -31.83
C LEU A 967 -17.77 19.90 -33.06
N ASN A 968 -17.55 21.01 -33.78
CA ASN A 968 -18.07 21.29 -35.10
C ASN A 968 -17.48 20.30 -36.08
N ASN A 969 -17.95 19.06 -36.00
CA ASN A 969 -17.64 18.03 -36.95
C ASN A 969 -18.35 18.43 -38.24
N THR A 970 -17.58 18.78 -39.25
CA THR A 970 -18.09 18.63 -40.61
C THR A 970 -18.17 17.14 -40.88
N ARG A 971 -19.34 16.67 -41.31
CA ARG A 971 -19.51 15.30 -41.78
C ARG A 971 -18.38 15.03 -42.79
N ARG A 972 -17.54 14.01 -42.56
CA ARG A 972 -16.41 13.73 -43.46
C ARG A 972 -16.95 13.66 -44.90
N LYS A 973 -16.33 14.43 -45.81
CA LYS A 973 -16.73 14.42 -47.23
C LYS A 973 -16.52 12.99 -47.74
N VAL A 974 -17.55 12.41 -48.34
CA VAL A 974 -17.40 11.16 -49.08
C VAL A 974 -16.36 11.45 -50.16
N ILE A 975 -15.22 10.78 -50.11
CA ILE A 975 -14.31 10.78 -51.24
C ILE A 975 -15.03 9.98 -52.32
N VAL A 976 -15.70 10.70 -53.21
CA VAL A 976 -16.12 10.11 -54.47
C VAL A 976 -14.81 9.88 -55.21
N ILE A 977 -14.32 8.64 -55.21
CA ILE A 977 -13.43 8.21 -56.27
C ILE A 977 -14.29 8.38 -57.53
N GLU A 978 -14.06 9.44 -58.31
CA GLU A 978 -14.55 9.44 -59.68
C GLU A 978 -14.02 8.16 -60.32
N PRO A 979 -14.83 7.39 -61.08
CA PRO A 979 -14.46 6.06 -61.58
C PRO A 979 -13.20 6.00 -62.48
N ASP A 980 -12.50 7.12 -62.62
CA ASP A 980 -11.70 7.48 -63.77
C ASP A 980 -10.19 7.57 -63.45
N GLU A 981 -9.77 7.53 -62.19
CA GLU A 981 -8.34 7.46 -61.85
C GLU A 981 -7.81 6.02 -61.96
N GLY A 982 -7.67 5.52 -63.20
CA GLY A 982 -6.85 4.33 -63.47
C GLY A 982 -7.15 3.55 -64.75
N LEU A 983 -8.29 3.78 -65.42
CA LEU A 983 -8.67 3.04 -66.62
C LEU A 983 -8.19 3.74 -67.91
N LYS A 984 -7.07 3.28 -68.48
CA LYS A 984 -6.70 3.62 -69.87
C LYS A 984 -7.65 2.89 -70.82
N LEU A 985 -8.63 3.61 -71.36
CA LEU A 985 -9.52 3.09 -72.40
C LEU A 985 -8.76 2.95 -73.73
N PRO A 986 -9.01 1.89 -74.52
CA PRO A 986 -8.45 1.78 -75.86
C PRO A 986 -8.85 2.99 -76.73
N LYS A 987 -8.02 3.33 -77.71
CA LYS A 987 -8.22 4.51 -78.57
C LYS A 987 -9.63 4.48 -79.19
N GLY A 988 -10.34 5.61 -79.11
CA GLY A 988 -11.71 5.76 -79.58
C GLY A 988 -12.80 5.38 -78.56
N TRP A 989 -12.49 4.72 -77.44
CA TRP A 989 -13.50 4.41 -76.42
C TRP A 989 -13.62 5.54 -75.37
N THR A 990 -14.87 5.89 -75.07
CA THR A 990 -15.25 6.90 -74.05
C THR A 990 -16.25 6.28 -73.08
N LYS A 991 -16.17 6.61 -71.80
CA LYS A 991 -17.14 6.17 -70.80
C LYS A 991 -18.23 7.22 -70.65
N ASN A 992 -19.48 6.80 -70.71
CA ASN A 992 -20.65 7.68 -70.66
C ASN A 992 -21.67 7.14 -69.65
N PHE A 993 -22.45 8.02 -69.03
CA PHE A 993 -23.49 7.64 -68.09
C PHE A 993 -24.88 7.76 -68.74
N SER A 994 -25.69 6.71 -68.64
CA SER A 994 -27.07 6.75 -69.09
C SER A 994 -27.97 7.23 -67.96
N GLU A 995 -28.52 8.44 -68.06
CA GLU A 995 -29.44 8.96 -67.04
C GLU A 995 -30.72 8.12 -66.89
N SER A 996 -31.22 7.56 -67.99
CA SER A 996 -32.45 6.75 -68.00
C SER A 996 -32.28 5.38 -67.35
N LYS A 997 -31.09 4.77 -67.45
CA LYS A 997 -30.79 3.47 -66.83
C LYS A 997 -30.00 3.56 -65.53
N LYS A 998 -29.50 4.74 -65.16
CA LYS A 998 -28.62 4.97 -64.00
C LYS A 998 -27.38 4.07 -64.01
N LEU A 999 -26.88 3.72 -65.19
CA LEU A 999 -25.73 2.83 -65.40
C LEU A 999 -24.71 3.48 -66.35
N TRP A 1000 -23.44 3.13 -66.19
CA TRP A 1000 -22.37 3.52 -67.10
C TRP A 1000 -22.27 2.57 -68.30
N TYR A 1001 -21.88 3.10 -69.45
CA TYR A 1001 -21.55 2.34 -70.66
C TYR A 1001 -20.31 2.93 -71.35
N PHE A 1002 -19.56 2.08 -72.03
CA PHE A 1002 -18.48 2.48 -72.92
C PHE A 1002 -19.02 2.66 -74.33
N PHE A 1003 -18.63 3.75 -74.98
CA PHE A 1003 -19.00 4.11 -76.33
C PHE A 1003 -17.75 4.32 -77.17
N ASN A 1004 -17.63 3.61 -78.28
CA ASN A 1004 -16.56 3.82 -79.23
C ASN A 1004 -16.97 4.89 -80.25
N THR A 1005 -16.27 6.02 -80.27
CA THR A 1005 -16.54 7.15 -81.18
C THR A 1005 -16.16 6.87 -82.63
N GLU A 1006 -15.31 5.87 -82.89
CA GLU A 1006 -14.88 5.47 -84.23
C GLU A 1006 -15.79 4.40 -84.85
N THR A 1007 -16.31 3.46 -84.03
CA THR A 1007 -17.17 2.36 -84.51
C THR A 1007 -18.66 2.54 -84.21
N GLY A 1008 -19.02 3.50 -83.36
CA GLY A 1008 -20.40 3.74 -82.90
C GLY A 1008 -20.95 2.67 -81.94
N GLN A 1009 -20.11 1.74 -81.48
CA GLN A 1009 -20.53 0.63 -80.63
C GLN A 1009 -20.67 1.06 -79.17
N SER A 1010 -21.71 0.59 -78.48
CA SER A 1010 -21.93 0.81 -77.05
C SER A 1010 -21.97 -0.52 -76.29
N ILE A 1011 -21.31 -0.57 -75.14
CA ILE A 1011 -21.25 -1.75 -74.26
C ILE A 1011 -21.46 -1.27 -72.81
N TRP A 1012 -22.44 -1.84 -72.10
CA TRP A 1012 -22.65 -1.48 -70.70
C TRP A 1012 -21.43 -1.87 -69.86
N GLU A 1013 -21.10 -1.08 -68.83
CA GLU A 1013 -19.90 -1.29 -68.02
C GLU A 1013 -19.84 -2.70 -67.42
N GLN A 1014 -20.99 -3.23 -66.98
CA GLN A 1014 -21.13 -4.59 -66.47
C GLN A 1014 -20.82 -5.69 -67.51
N ASP A 1015 -20.94 -5.38 -68.80
CA ASP A 1015 -20.73 -6.31 -69.93
C ASP A 1015 -19.34 -6.13 -70.56
N TRP A 1016 -18.54 -5.17 -70.06
CA TRP A 1016 -17.20 -4.87 -70.56
C TRP A 1016 -16.19 -5.90 -70.08
N LYS A 1017 -15.94 -6.92 -70.90
CA LYS A 1017 -14.83 -7.85 -70.73
C LYS A 1017 -13.57 -7.19 -71.27
N GLY A 1018 -12.92 -6.35 -70.46
CA GLY A 1018 -11.74 -5.58 -70.83
C GLY A 1018 -10.78 -6.38 -71.71
N GLY A 1019 -10.42 -5.80 -72.86
CA GLY A 1019 -9.48 -6.43 -73.79
C GLY A 1019 -8.15 -6.68 -73.11
N THR A 1020 -7.83 -7.95 -72.87
CA THR A 1020 -6.45 -8.39 -72.69
C THR A 1020 -5.73 -8.25 -74.02
N SER A 1021 -4.95 -7.18 -74.15
CA SER A 1021 -3.72 -7.16 -74.95
C SER A 1021 -2.72 -6.24 -74.27
#